data_AF-A0A6J8BFY1-F1
#
_entry.id   AF-A0A6J8BFY1-F1
#
_cell.length_a   1.000
_cell.length_b   1.000
_cell.length_c   1.000
_cell.angle_alpha   90.00
_cell.angle_beta   90.00
_cell.angle_gamma   90.00
#
_symmetry.space_group_name_H-M   'P 1'
#
loop_
_entity.id
_entity.type
_entity.pdbx_description
1 polymer ?
#
loop_
_entity_poly.entity_id
_entity_poly.type
_entity_poly.pdbx_seq_one_letter_code
_entity_poly.pdbx_strand_id
1 'polypeptide(L)'
;MNDMKITSQFLLFLVFLWTTKAIPHLAPIPTERFLLHETLDHLGNYHVFWKFNKTNITFEVHVKTRGYVGFGISPNGKMYPSDVVVGWVKDGVPHFSDLHTVGHFQPVKDISQDWTLLHGEENNFGTVLKFERPLTTCDDNDTNIVDATMRIIFSYHHEDPKDYDHLHWHGATRRGAKSMMLLSTSKQYKLPDDSQTKDLVHHQFNVPIKRTTYQCRVYSLDDITTKHHMIKAEAIIQKDHEPFVHHMNVYKCHNYPRKYIGRNFECYTVPVDMMPCGNVVAGWAVGSGPLNFPPNVGLPIGENENEYAYIIEIHYNNPGAVTGLVDSSGMKFTYTSHLRQHDAGILTVGMYENKQQIIPPHYSDFKIQAVCTKECISKALTDASIDEIKLFAVWQHAHLLAKGITTRHLRNDVELEPIAEDQHYDFDYQETRLFRKEISMRKGDSIRVECTYDSTLRKNITYGGFSTTDEMCFSFVYYYPRVPLFMTIQSLLYDTIPGHTSLLSYTWKDQSSLDELVNLVEASDWTDDSVRSKFQQDVLNSSMRSHCYWLQPPYSSKASARKNAEQEKKSASKKNTRASQSANMQAEYNKKNLQNLEENFIINLRNFLSYHLGNYHVYWKFNQTHITFEVHVKTRGYVGFGFSPNGKMYPSDVVVGWVKDGVPHFSDCHTVGHFQPVKDISQDWTLLHGEENNFGTVLKFQRPLRTCDDNDTDIVDDTMRLIFSYHPDDPTDDTHMPWHGATRRGAKSLLLLSTSKQYKLPNDSHTKDLVHHQFRIPSKRTTYQCRVYSLEDISTKHHTIKFEAVIQKGHEPFVHHMNVYKCHNYPRNYIGRNFECYTVPVDMMPCGNVVAGWAVGSGPFHFPPNVGLPIGENEQEYAYVIEIHYNNPGAVTDLVDSSGMRFTYTSHLRQYDAGLLTVGMRENHQHIIPPHFNEFKVQIEATKECISKGLTEASLDEIKLFAVWQHAHLLGKGITTRHLRNDVELEPIAEDQHYDFDYQETRLFRKEVPVRKGDSIRVDCTYDSTLRNNITYGGLSTANEMCFSFIYYYPRFPLYMTTQSLIYDTIPGHSSLLSFSWDDQSSVEELANLVETYDWTDDSVRSKFQQDVLNSSLRSTCCWKHSPVVYEAVRQRQHREKQEKEQMRRVKETERKRKYRKRKREENINDQRQNEDLNMRNTFENRTEKHRALKKLKLALPKSPDRRVTTIVAYLQNSNSPTVRKLQSSDFFAGGNRRTQNIKSLDGRFKNSY
;
A
#
# COMPACT_ATOMS: atom_id res chain seq x y z
N MET A 1 18.46 -24.57 82.08
CA MET A 1 17.91 -23.22 81.85
C MET A 1 19.07 -22.28 81.56
N ASN A 2 18.82 -21.24 80.77
CA ASN A 2 19.59 -20.00 80.70
C ASN A 2 21.04 -19.96 80.13
N ASP A 3 21.18 -18.98 79.23
CA ASP A 3 22.27 -18.01 79.05
C ASP A 3 23.59 -18.33 78.30
N MET A 4 23.80 -17.46 77.28
CA MET A 4 25.07 -16.85 76.86
C MET A 4 26.21 -17.71 76.27
N LYS A 5 26.40 -17.60 74.94
CA LYS A 5 27.26 -16.53 74.40
C LYS A 5 27.16 -16.28 72.89
N ILE A 6 27.31 -15.00 72.56
CA ILE A 6 27.40 -14.40 71.22
C ILE A 6 28.79 -14.70 70.62
N THR A 7 28.85 -15.14 69.36
CA THR A 7 29.74 -14.65 68.25
C THR A 7 29.84 -15.69 67.11
N SER A 8 28.96 -15.65 66.10
CA SER A 8 29.17 -16.44 64.86
C SER A 8 28.44 -15.92 63.59
N GLN A 9 28.11 -14.62 63.51
CA GLN A 9 27.49 -14.02 62.31
C GLN A 9 28.18 -12.73 61.81
N PHE A 10 29.20 -12.23 62.52
CA PHE A 10 29.90 -10.99 62.15
C PHE A 10 31.16 -11.17 61.29
N LEU A 11 31.71 -12.39 61.15
CA LEU A 11 32.89 -12.64 60.32
C LEU A 11 32.60 -12.78 58.81
N LEU A 12 31.37 -13.15 58.44
CA LEU A 12 30.96 -13.34 57.05
C LEU A 12 30.67 -12.02 56.29
N PHE A 13 30.67 -10.88 56.98
CA PHE A 13 30.26 -9.58 56.42
C PHE A 13 31.41 -8.61 56.11
N LEU A 14 32.67 -8.98 56.40
CA LEU A 14 33.83 -8.05 56.33
C LEU A 14 35.05 -8.57 55.53
N VAL A 15 35.05 -9.81 55.07
CA VAL A 15 36.23 -10.39 54.36
C VAL A 15 36.10 -10.37 52.82
N PHE A 16 34.89 -10.19 52.27
CA PHE A 16 34.67 -10.07 50.81
C PHE A 16 34.17 -8.67 50.37
N LEU A 17 34.56 -7.63 51.12
CA LEU A 17 34.39 -6.22 50.72
C LEU A 17 35.65 -5.59 50.10
N TRP A 18 36.61 -6.41 49.66
CA TRP A 18 37.71 -5.99 48.78
C TRP A 18 37.70 -6.78 47.45
N THR A 19 36.91 -6.24 46.52
CA THR A 19 37.11 -6.34 45.06
C THR A 19 37.59 -7.67 44.49
N THR A 20 36.69 -8.65 44.40
CA THR A 20 36.28 -9.05 43.04
C THR A 20 35.02 -8.28 42.68
N LYS A 21 35.20 -7.09 42.08
CA LYS A 21 34.23 -6.66 41.07
C LYS A 21 34.15 -7.83 40.09
N ALA A 22 32.95 -8.25 39.69
CA ALA A 22 32.85 -8.97 38.43
C ALA A 22 33.54 -8.06 37.40
N ILE A 23 34.65 -8.52 36.82
CA ILE A 23 35.39 -7.72 35.85
C ILE A 23 34.39 -7.50 34.72
N PRO A 24 33.92 -6.25 34.48
CA PRO A 24 32.96 -6.03 33.41
C PRO A 24 33.64 -6.51 32.15
N HIS A 25 33.01 -7.43 31.41
CA HIS A 25 33.60 -8.15 30.27
C HIS A 25 34.45 -7.17 29.48
N LEU A 26 35.78 -7.30 29.59
CA LEU A 26 36.64 -6.14 29.43
C LEU A 26 36.74 -5.81 27.95
N ALA A 27 35.87 -4.90 27.52
CA ALA A 27 35.78 -4.45 26.14
C ALA A 27 37.21 -4.03 25.72
N PRO A 28 37.72 -4.58 24.60
CA PRO A 28 39.11 -4.37 24.22
C PRO A 28 39.42 -2.88 24.15
N ILE A 29 40.56 -2.50 24.71
CA ILE A 29 41.02 -1.11 24.68
C ILE A 29 41.88 -0.99 23.42
N PRO A 30 41.47 -0.20 22.41
CA PRO A 30 42.27 -0.04 21.21
C PRO A 30 43.57 0.73 21.47
N THR A 31 44.57 0.50 20.62
CA THR A 31 45.92 1.10 20.74
C THR A 31 45.92 2.63 20.64
N GLU A 32 44.86 3.21 20.05
CA GLU A 32 44.62 4.64 19.99
C GLU A 32 43.13 4.97 20.11
N ARG A 33 42.79 6.27 20.11
CA ARG A 33 41.40 6.71 20.14
C ARG A 33 40.74 6.61 18.76
N PHE A 34 39.96 5.56 18.56
CA PHE A 34 38.97 5.49 17.48
C PHE A 34 37.66 6.22 17.84
N LEU A 35 36.81 6.46 16.84
CA LEU A 35 35.50 7.11 17.00
C LEU A 35 34.32 6.15 16.76
N LEU A 36 34.59 5.01 16.12
CA LEU A 36 33.61 4.01 15.72
C LEU A 36 34.10 2.64 16.18
N HIS A 37 33.16 1.82 16.67
CA HIS A 37 33.39 0.49 17.26
C HIS A 37 32.15 -0.36 17.01
N GLU A 38 32.36 -1.64 16.71
CA GLU A 38 31.29 -2.63 16.59
C GLU A 38 31.79 -4.03 16.99
N THR A 39 30.86 -4.93 17.30
CA THR A 39 31.13 -6.34 17.62
C THR A 39 30.55 -7.21 16.51
N LEU A 40 31.39 -8.04 15.89
CA LEU A 40 31.00 -8.79 14.68
C LEU A 40 30.33 -10.13 15.00
N ASP A 41 30.75 -10.82 16.07
CA ASP A 41 30.12 -12.07 16.50
C ASP A 41 29.19 -11.89 17.71
N HIS A 42 28.10 -12.67 17.74
CA HIS A 42 27.06 -12.62 18.79
C HIS A 42 27.55 -13.05 20.19
N LEU A 43 28.81 -13.50 20.31
CA LEU A 43 29.43 -13.96 21.55
C LEU A 43 30.46 -12.98 22.13
N GLY A 44 30.77 -11.86 21.45
CA GLY A 44 31.72 -10.87 21.94
C GLY A 44 33.17 -11.36 21.98
N ASN A 45 33.60 -12.08 20.94
CA ASN A 45 34.98 -12.51 20.74
C ASN A 45 35.69 -11.71 19.63
N TYR A 46 34.95 -11.06 18.71
CA TYR A 46 35.50 -10.31 17.58
C TYR A 46 34.97 -8.88 17.60
N HIS A 47 35.84 -7.91 17.88
CA HIS A 47 35.54 -6.49 17.84
C HIS A 47 36.33 -5.80 16.74
N VAL A 48 35.73 -4.80 16.10
CA VAL A 48 36.39 -3.92 15.14
C VAL A 48 36.24 -2.46 15.60
N PHE A 49 37.36 -1.74 15.61
CA PHE A 49 37.45 -0.30 15.78
C PHE A 49 37.90 0.31 14.46
N TRP A 50 37.36 1.47 14.08
CA TRP A 50 37.82 2.12 12.85
C TRP A 50 37.71 3.64 12.85
N LYS A 51 38.53 4.24 11.98
CA LYS A 51 38.61 5.68 11.69
C LYS A 51 38.96 5.84 10.22
N PHE A 52 38.49 6.90 9.58
CA PHE A 52 38.78 7.18 8.17
C PHE A 52 39.13 8.64 7.97
N ASN A 53 39.79 8.94 6.86
CA ASN A 53 40.04 10.30 6.39
C ASN A 53 39.38 10.49 4.99
N LYS A 54 39.98 11.26 4.08
CA LYS A 54 39.44 11.44 2.71
C LYS A 54 39.94 10.42 1.68
N THR A 55 41.00 9.68 1.99
CA THR A 55 41.66 8.75 1.06
C THR A 55 41.81 7.35 1.65
N ASN A 56 41.92 7.22 2.97
CA ASN A 56 42.21 5.94 3.64
C ASN A 56 41.23 5.65 4.80
N ILE A 57 41.08 4.38 5.13
CA ILE A 57 40.48 3.88 6.38
C ILE A 57 41.52 3.08 7.17
N THR A 58 41.56 3.29 8.48
CA THR A 58 42.32 2.46 9.42
C THR A 58 41.35 1.62 10.25
N PHE A 59 41.55 0.31 10.23
CA PHE A 59 40.88 -0.64 11.10
C PHE A 59 41.84 -1.10 12.22
N GLU A 60 41.25 -1.50 13.33
CA GLU A 60 41.92 -2.27 14.37
C GLU A 60 40.95 -3.35 14.88
N VAL A 61 41.28 -4.61 14.65
CA VAL A 61 40.48 -5.76 15.10
C VAL A 61 41.11 -6.38 16.34
N HIS A 62 40.27 -6.64 17.34
CA HIS A 62 40.63 -7.36 18.56
C HIS A 62 39.85 -8.65 18.58
N VAL A 63 40.54 -9.78 18.45
CA VAL A 63 39.93 -11.10 18.30
C VAL A 63 40.45 -12.04 19.37
N LYS A 64 39.52 -12.67 20.09
CA LYS A 64 39.79 -13.52 21.25
C LYS A 64 40.27 -14.91 20.82
N THR A 65 41.44 -14.94 20.21
CA THR A 65 42.11 -16.14 19.70
C THR A 65 43.62 -16.07 19.91
N ARG A 66 44.32 -17.15 19.53
CA ARG A 66 45.77 -17.36 19.58
C ARG A 66 46.26 -18.00 18.27
N GLY A 67 45.84 -17.42 17.16
CA GLY A 67 45.86 -18.02 15.84
C GLY A 67 45.32 -17.04 14.81
N TYR A 68 45.05 -17.50 13.59
CA TYR A 68 44.70 -16.55 12.53
C TYR A 68 43.35 -15.86 12.73
N VAL A 69 43.34 -14.60 12.30
CA VAL A 69 42.19 -13.73 12.11
C VAL A 69 42.03 -13.48 10.61
N GLY A 70 40.83 -13.71 10.10
CA GLY A 70 40.39 -13.24 8.79
C GLY A 70 39.44 -12.04 8.94
N PHE A 71 39.67 -11.00 8.15
CA PHE A 71 38.80 -9.84 8.00
C PHE A 71 38.64 -9.58 6.51
N GLY A 72 37.44 -9.26 6.03
CA GLY A 72 37.24 -9.00 4.61
C GLY A 72 36.01 -8.15 4.31
N ILE A 73 36.02 -7.56 3.13
CA ILE A 73 34.94 -6.73 2.61
C ILE A 73 34.28 -7.52 1.48
N SER A 74 32.99 -7.78 1.65
CA SER A 74 32.19 -8.56 0.70
C SER A 74 31.11 -7.69 0.07
N PRO A 75 30.95 -7.68 -1.27
CA PRO A 75 29.81 -7.03 -1.90
C PRO A 75 28.47 -7.72 -1.58
N ASN A 76 28.49 -8.98 -1.15
CA ASN A 76 27.27 -9.82 -1.01
C ASN A 76 27.12 -10.52 0.36
N GLY A 77 28.00 -10.26 1.32
CA GLY A 77 27.99 -10.89 2.66
C GLY A 77 28.37 -12.37 2.69
N LYS A 78 28.80 -12.95 1.56
CA LYS A 78 29.30 -14.32 1.45
C LYS A 78 30.81 -14.28 1.25
N MET A 79 31.46 -15.43 1.41
CA MET A 79 32.91 -15.58 1.22
C MET A 79 33.36 -15.47 -0.24
N TYR A 80 32.48 -15.26 -1.22
CA TYR A 80 32.87 -15.11 -2.63
C TYR A 80 31.88 -14.26 -3.45
N PRO A 81 32.37 -13.33 -4.30
CA PRO A 81 33.70 -12.71 -4.25
C PRO A 81 33.87 -11.90 -2.96
N SER A 82 35.11 -11.68 -2.52
CA SER A 82 35.47 -10.83 -1.38
C SER A 82 36.96 -10.48 -1.40
N ASP A 83 37.24 -9.24 -1.04
CA ASP A 83 38.53 -8.70 -0.59
C ASP A 83 38.76 -9.21 0.86
N VAL A 84 39.90 -9.87 1.15
CA VAL A 84 40.15 -10.56 2.44
C VAL A 84 41.60 -10.50 2.91
N VAL A 85 41.85 -9.82 4.03
CA VAL A 85 43.13 -9.94 4.75
C VAL A 85 43.12 -11.08 5.76
N VAL A 86 44.22 -11.83 5.82
CA VAL A 86 44.48 -12.83 6.86
C VAL A 86 45.79 -12.53 7.56
N GLY A 87 45.76 -12.54 8.90
CA GLY A 87 46.95 -12.36 9.71
C GLY A 87 46.91 -13.10 11.04
N TRP A 88 48.09 -13.25 11.64
CA TRP A 88 48.34 -13.88 12.94
C TRP A 88 49.63 -13.32 13.54
N VAL A 89 49.98 -13.66 14.79
CA VAL A 89 51.20 -13.16 15.45
C VAL A 89 51.98 -14.32 16.04
N LYS A 90 53.07 -14.71 15.38
CA LYS A 90 53.87 -15.88 15.73
C LYS A 90 55.19 -15.49 16.34
N ASP A 91 55.48 -15.98 17.55
CA ASP A 91 56.70 -15.66 18.30
C ASP A 91 56.95 -14.14 18.47
N GLY A 92 55.87 -13.34 18.48
CA GLY A 92 55.91 -11.87 18.54
C GLY A 92 56.09 -11.17 17.19
N VAL A 93 56.19 -11.91 16.08
CA VAL A 93 56.26 -11.39 14.71
C VAL A 93 54.88 -11.44 14.07
N PRO A 94 54.30 -10.31 13.63
CA PRO A 94 53.04 -10.33 12.91
C PRO A 94 53.22 -10.82 11.48
N HIS A 95 52.36 -11.76 11.08
CA HIS A 95 52.16 -12.20 9.72
C HIS A 95 50.86 -11.59 9.19
N PHE A 96 50.90 -11.05 7.98
CA PHE A 96 49.74 -10.42 7.33
C PHE A 96 49.90 -10.55 5.81
N SER A 97 48.84 -10.95 5.11
CA SER A 97 48.77 -10.87 3.66
C SER A 97 47.37 -10.45 3.23
N ASP A 98 47.37 -9.64 2.19
CA ASP A 98 46.26 -9.45 1.27
C ASP A 98 45.97 -10.75 0.49
N LEU A 99 44.69 -11.08 0.34
CA LEU A 99 44.16 -12.23 -0.41
C LEU A 99 42.80 -11.85 -1.00
N HIS A 100 42.44 -12.46 -2.13
CA HIS A 100 41.07 -12.43 -2.65
C HIS A 100 40.49 -13.83 -2.71
N THR A 101 39.16 -13.92 -2.77
CA THR A 101 38.47 -15.20 -2.92
C THR A 101 38.07 -15.46 -4.36
N VAL A 102 38.37 -16.67 -4.82
CA VAL A 102 38.02 -17.19 -6.16
C VAL A 102 36.95 -18.31 -6.11
N GLY A 103 36.37 -18.54 -4.94
CA GLY A 103 35.28 -19.50 -4.73
C GLY A 103 34.97 -19.73 -3.25
N HIS A 104 34.09 -20.69 -2.94
CA HIS A 104 33.72 -21.06 -1.57
C HIS A 104 34.73 -22.01 -0.89
N PHE A 105 36.03 -21.74 -1.09
CA PHE A 105 37.15 -22.48 -0.51
C PHE A 105 38.20 -21.47 0.01
N GLN A 106 39.45 -21.90 0.20
CA GLN A 106 40.52 -21.04 0.70
C GLN A 106 40.74 -19.82 -0.21
N PRO A 107 40.91 -18.60 0.33
CA PRO A 107 41.37 -17.44 -0.44
C PRO A 107 42.73 -17.71 -1.09
N VAL A 108 43.01 -17.06 -2.20
CA VAL A 108 44.32 -17.08 -2.87
C VAL A 108 45.00 -15.73 -2.67
N LYS A 109 46.34 -15.74 -2.57
CA LYS A 109 47.09 -14.50 -2.33
C LYS A 109 46.94 -13.54 -3.51
N ASP A 110 46.67 -12.27 -3.22
CA ASP A 110 46.50 -11.27 -4.27
C ASP A 110 47.84 -10.85 -4.91
N ILE A 111 47.73 -10.31 -6.12
CA ILE A 111 48.82 -9.80 -6.95
C ILE A 111 49.13 -8.35 -6.57
N SER A 112 48.12 -7.55 -6.22
CA SER A 112 48.33 -6.26 -5.56
C SER A 112 48.60 -6.41 -4.05
N GLN A 113 48.72 -5.28 -3.36
CA GLN A 113 48.92 -5.20 -1.92
C GLN A 113 48.38 -3.87 -1.40
N ASP A 114 47.06 -3.78 -1.28
CA ASP A 114 46.36 -2.55 -0.95
C ASP A 114 46.13 -2.38 0.58
N TRP A 115 46.34 -3.45 1.35
CA TRP A 115 46.24 -3.43 2.80
C TRP A 115 47.60 -3.33 3.51
N THR A 116 47.91 -2.17 4.08
CA THR A 116 49.14 -1.95 4.85
C THR A 116 48.93 -2.29 6.34
N LEU A 117 49.61 -3.33 6.83
CA LEU A 117 49.70 -3.59 8.27
C LEU A 117 50.47 -2.46 8.97
N LEU A 118 49.85 -1.83 9.96
CA LEU A 118 50.46 -0.78 10.80
C LEU A 118 50.99 -1.32 12.13
N HIS A 119 50.32 -2.33 12.70
CA HIS A 119 50.68 -2.97 13.96
C HIS A 119 49.98 -4.32 14.09
N GLY A 120 50.66 -5.30 14.68
CA GLY A 120 50.05 -6.56 15.09
C GLY A 120 50.70 -7.05 16.36
N GLU A 121 49.91 -7.46 17.34
CA GLU A 121 50.38 -8.00 18.62
C GLU A 121 49.47 -9.12 19.13
N GLU A 122 49.91 -9.79 20.19
CA GLU A 122 49.07 -10.70 20.96
C GLU A 122 49.07 -10.28 22.44
N ASN A 123 47.93 -9.76 22.90
CA ASN A 123 47.80 -9.21 24.25
C ASN A 123 46.82 -10.03 25.11
N ASN A 124 46.35 -9.50 26.24
CA ASN A 124 45.49 -10.24 27.18
C ASN A 124 44.08 -10.55 26.64
N PHE A 125 43.60 -9.87 25.59
CA PHE A 125 42.34 -10.20 24.92
C PHE A 125 42.52 -11.34 23.91
N GLY A 126 43.59 -11.28 23.12
CA GLY A 126 43.94 -12.24 22.08
C GLY A 126 44.81 -11.58 21.01
N THR A 127 44.72 -12.08 19.78
CA THR A 127 45.33 -11.50 18.58
C THR A 127 44.71 -10.14 18.25
N VAL A 128 45.56 -9.13 18.07
CA VAL A 128 45.20 -7.77 17.66
C VAL A 128 45.93 -7.44 16.36
N LEU A 129 45.18 -6.99 15.35
CA LEU A 129 45.73 -6.56 14.07
C LEU A 129 45.18 -5.17 13.72
N LYS A 130 46.08 -4.30 13.24
CA LYS A 130 45.78 -2.93 12.86
C LYS A 130 46.34 -2.66 11.47
N PHE A 131 45.47 -2.26 10.56
CA PHE A 131 45.79 -2.13 9.15
C PHE A 131 45.07 -0.93 8.53
N GLU A 132 45.70 -0.35 7.52
CA GLU A 132 45.17 0.76 6.73
C GLU A 132 45.03 0.34 5.26
N ARG A 133 43.93 0.76 4.64
CA ARG A 133 43.59 0.49 3.24
C ARG A 133 43.16 1.80 2.58
N PRO A 134 43.51 2.06 1.31
CA PRO A 134 42.85 3.10 0.54
C PRO A 134 41.33 2.85 0.49
N LEU A 135 40.54 3.93 0.49
CA LEU A 135 39.09 3.88 0.26
C LEU A 135 38.77 3.52 -1.20
N THR A 136 39.69 3.83 -2.11
CA THR A 136 39.61 3.46 -3.52
C THR A 136 40.97 2.95 -3.97
N THR A 137 40.95 1.78 -4.60
CA THR A 137 42.14 1.03 -5.06
C THR A 137 42.08 0.88 -6.59
N CYS A 138 43.07 0.20 -7.18
CA CYS A 138 43.16 0.01 -8.63
C CYS A 138 43.35 -1.47 -9.02
N ASP A 139 42.90 -2.37 -8.15
CA ASP A 139 42.80 -3.81 -8.41
C ASP A 139 41.31 -4.18 -8.63
N ASP A 140 41.05 -5.05 -9.60
CA ASP A 140 39.72 -5.52 -9.97
C ASP A 140 39.21 -6.64 -9.05
N ASN A 141 40.09 -7.26 -8.26
CA ASN A 141 39.73 -8.23 -7.21
C ASN A 141 39.03 -7.59 -6.01
N ASP A 142 39.05 -6.26 -5.92
CA ASP A 142 39.13 -5.54 -4.66
C ASP A 142 37.90 -4.64 -4.38
N THR A 143 37.40 -4.60 -3.13
CA THR A 143 36.09 -3.99 -2.83
C THR A 143 36.19 -2.56 -2.28
N ASN A 144 36.16 -1.59 -3.19
CA ASN A 144 36.15 -0.15 -2.90
C ASN A 144 35.20 0.27 -1.76
N ILE A 145 35.70 1.10 -0.83
CA ILE A 145 35.01 1.51 0.39
C ILE A 145 34.33 2.86 0.18
N VAL A 146 33.04 2.79 -0.15
CA VAL A 146 32.15 3.93 -0.36
C VAL A 146 31.42 4.35 0.92
N ASP A 147 30.77 5.52 0.91
CA ASP A 147 29.91 6.00 2.00
C ASP A 147 28.54 5.32 1.94
N ALA A 148 28.53 3.99 2.08
CA ALA A 148 27.38 3.11 1.92
C ALA A 148 27.39 1.99 2.98
N THR A 149 26.43 1.08 2.92
CA THR A 149 26.43 -0.15 3.73
C THR A 149 27.48 -1.13 3.21
N MET A 150 28.51 -1.41 4.00
CA MET A 150 29.55 -2.40 3.66
C MET A 150 29.30 -3.70 4.43
N ARG A 151 29.44 -4.86 3.79
CA ARG A 151 29.26 -6.16 4.45
C ARG A 151 30.62 -6.73 4.84
N ILE A 152 30.97 -6.56 6.11
CA ILE A 152 32.20 -7.13 6.66
C ILE A 152 32.00 -8.61 6.88
N ILE A 153 32.82 -9.44 6.22
CA ILE A 153 32.96 -10.86 6.55
C ILE A 153 34.12 -11.03 7.53
N PHE A 154 33.98 -11.99 8.45
CA PHE A 154 35.00 -12.28 9.44
C PHE A 154 35.15 -13.78 9.65
N SER A 155 36.35 -14.21 10.03
CA SER A 155 36.60 -15.56 10.52
C SER A 155 37.78 -15.60 11.51
N TYR A 156 37.88 -16.64 12.31
CA TYR A 156 39.05 -16.87 13.17
C TYR A 156 39.26 -18.35 13.51
N HIS A 157 40.51 -18.71 13.75
CA HIS A 157 40.91 -20.03 14.24
C HIS A 157 41.85 -19.92 15.45
N HIS A 158 41.93 -20.97 16.26
CA HIS A 158 42.73 -21.00 17.50
C HIS A 158 44.16 -21.52 17.31
N GLU A 159 44.59 -21.66 16.06
CA GLU A 159 45.90 -22.16 15.67
C GLU A 159 46.42 -21.30 14.51
N ASP A 160 47.71 -21.01 14.52
CA ASP A 160 48.43 -20.40 13.40
C ASP A 160 48.51 -21.38 12.21
N PRO A 161 48.22 -20.94 10.97
CA PRO A 161 48.52 -21.74 9.79
C PRO A 161 50.04 -21.84 9.58
N LYS A 162 50.44 -22.82 8.76
CA LYS A 162 51.84 -22.99 8.35
C LYS A 162 52.30 -21.88 7.39
N ASP A 163 51.41 -21.51 6.48
CA ASP A 163 51.55 -20.50 5.43
C ASP A 163 50.16 -20.20 4.84
N TYR A 164 50.07 -19.25 3.91
CA TYR A 164 48.80 -18.82 3.31
C TYR A 164 48.14 -19.87 2.41
N ASP A 165 48.88 -20.89 1.95
CA ASP A 165 48.35 -21.97 1.12
C ASP A 165 47.73 -23.10 1.97
N HIS A 166 47.83 -23.04 3.30
CA HIS A 166 47.34 -24.06 4.24
C HIS A 166 46.58 -23.44 5.43
N LEU A 167 45.48 -22.72 5.15
CA LEU A 167 44.63 -22.13 6.19
C LEU A 167 43.69 -23.18 6.82
N HIS A 168 43.65 -23.22 8.15
CA HIS A 168 42.79 -24.15 8.89
C HIS A 168 41.32 -23.74 8.71
N TRP A 169 40.40 -24.69 8.54
CA TRP A 169 38.97 -24.35 8.45
C TRP A 169 38.46 -23.79 9.79
N HIS A 170 38.17 -22.48 9.83
CA HIS A 170 37.69 -21.73 11.00
C HIS A 170 36.52 -22.40 11.76
N GLY A 171 35.70 -23.21 11.09
CA GLY A 171 34.50 -23.83 11.66
C GLY A 171 33.21 -23.09 11.30
N ALA A 172 32.07 -23.71 11.58
CA ALA A 172 30.76 -23.13 11.27
C ALA A 172 30.39 -21.92 12.17
N THR A 173 30.93 -21.84 13.38
CA THR A 173 30.56 -20.87 14.43
C THR A 173 31.53 -19.71 14.61
N ARG A 174 32.78 -19.81 14.12
CA ARG A 174 33.82 -18.75 14.18
C ARG A 174 33.97 -18.02 12.85
N ARG A 175 32.83 -17.75 12.21
CA ARG A 175 32.71 -17.01 10.96
C ARG A 175 31.38 -16.28 10.91
N GLY A 176 31.29 -15.23 10.12
CA GLY A 176 30.03 -14.56 9.85
C GLY A 176 30.16 -13.40 8.89
N ALA A 177 29.06 -12.68 8.72
CA ALA A 177 28.97 -11.43 7.99
C ALA A 177 28.15 -10.43 8.80
N LYS A 178 28.47 -9.14 8.69
CA LYS A 178 27.68 -8.06 9.31
C LYS A 178 27.71 -6.81 8.42
N SER A 179 26.53 -6.30 8.12
CA SER A 179 26.33 -5.06 7.37
C SER A 179 26.55 -3.84 8.29
N MET A 180 27.32 -2.85 7.83
CA MET A 180 27.68 -1.64 8.59
C MET A 180 28.11 -0.48 7.68
N MET A 181 27.75 0.76 8.04
CA MET A 181 28.21 1.95 7.33
C MET A 181 29.59 2.43 7.81
N LEU A 182 30.65 1.97 7.14
CA LEU A 182 32.03 2.30 7.51
C LEU A 182 32.33 3.81 7.54
N LEU A 183 31.71 4.61 6.67
CA LEU A 183 31.98 6.05 6.62
C LEU A 183 30.92 6.90 7.35
N SER A 184 29.97 6.27 8.07
CA SER A 184 28.99 6.97 8.93
C SER A 184 29.69 7.76 10.05
N THR A 185 29.08 8.85 10.53
CA THR A 185 29.63 9.64 11.66
C THR A 185 28.67 9.71 12.84
N SER A 186 28.93 8.88 13.86
CA SER A 186 28.26 8.95 15.15
C SER A 186 28.65 10.23 15.91
N LYS A 187 27.87 11.29 15.73
CA LYS A 187 28.03 12.56 16.48
C LYS A 187 27.40 12.44 17.86
N GLN A 188 28.18 11.91 18.81
CA GLN A 188 27.81 11.97 20.22
C GLN A 188 27.91 13.40 20.75
N TYR A 189 26.80 13.92 21.28
CA TYR A 189 26.75 15.24 21.93
C TYR A 189 26.67 15.08 23.46
N LYS A 190 27.25 16.01 24.24
CA LYS A 190 27.01 16.02 25.69
C LYS A 190 25.52 16.26 25.94
N LEU A 191 24.88 15.36 26.68
CA LEU A 191 23.51 15.55 27.14
C LEU A 191 23.43 16.75 28.11
N PRO A 192 22.35 17.55 28.07
CA PRO A 192 22.02 18.54 29.09
C PRO A 192 21.92 17.91 30.49
N ASP A 193 22.29 18.65 31.52
CA ASP A 193 22.32 18.15 32.91
C ASP A 193 20.91 17.93 33.51
N ASP A 194 19.85 18.35 32.81
CA ASP A 194 18.43 18.10 33.16
C ASP A 194 17.80 16.92 32.39
N SER A 195 18.60 16.14 31.64
CA SER A 195 18.09 15.07 30.78
C SER A 195 17.40 13.95 31.57
N GLN A 196 16.20 13.58 31.13
CA GLN A 196 15.38 12.50 31.67
C GLN A 196 15.17 11.41 30.62
N THR A 197 14.80 10.20 31.05
CA THR A 197 14.58 9.05 30.16
C THR A 197 13.18 8.46 30.31
N LYS A 198 12.63 7.92 29.22
CA LYS A 198 11.37 7.18 29.18
C LYS A 198 11.53 5.92 28.34
N ASP A 199 11.11 4.78 28.89
CA ASP A 199 11.23 3.48 28.25
C ASP A 199 9.86 3.04 27.74
N LEU A 200 9.77 2.69 26.45
CA LEU A 200 8.60 2.21 25.75
C LEU A 200 8.91 0.77 25.30
N VAL A 201 8.41 -0.22 26.03
CA VAL A 201 8.84 -1.62 25.91
C VAL A 201 7.67 -2.58 25.86
N HIS A 202 7.85 -3.76 25.28
CA HIS A 202 6.99 -4.87 25.65
C HIS A 202 7.24 -5.26 27.11
N HIS A 203 6.20 -5.76 27.77
CA HIS A 203 6.28 -6.17 29.17
C HIS A 203 5.85 -7.63 29.25
N GLN A 204 6.82 -8.54 29.33
CA GLN A 204 6.61 -9.99 29.39
C GLN A 204 5.72 -10.50 28.24
N PHE A 205 6.03 -10.11 27.01
CA PHE A 205 5.31 -10.54 25.83
C PHE A 205 5.73 -11.95 25.42
N ASN A 206 4.78 -12.89 25.45
CA ASN A 206 4.97 -14.25 24.94
C ASN A 206 5.04 -14.21 23.41
N VAL A 207 6.23 -14.36 22.83
CA VAL A 207 6.43 -14.32 21.37
C VAL A 207 5.80 -15.57 20.74
N PRO A 208 4.94 -15.44 19.72
CA PRO A 208 4.31 -16.61 19.09
C PRO A 208 5.29 -17.53 18.37
N ILE A 209 4.86 -18.79 18.20
CA ILE A 209 5.52 -19.79 17.33
C ILE A 209 5.26 -19.56 15.83
N LYS A 210 4.92 -18.32 15.43
CA LYS A 210 4.91 -17.92 14.02
C LYS A 210 6.34 -17.57 13.62
N ARG A 211 6.76 -17.92 12.40
CA ARG A 211 8.07 -17.50 11.84
C ARG A 211 8.30 -15.98 11.96
N THR A 212 7.24 -15.22 11.82
CA THR A 212 7.23 -13.76 11.85
C THR A 212 6.02 -13.31 12.65
N THR A 213 6.22 -12.42 13.62
CA THR A 213 5.15 -11.76 14.37
C THR A 213 5.49 -10.29 14.52
N TYR A 214 4.51 -9.43 14.25
CA TYR A 214 4.64 -8.01 14.47
C TYR A 214 3.66 -7.58 15.54
N GLN A 215 4.24 -7.10 16.62
CA GLN A 215 3.56 -6.92 17.89
C GLN A 215 3.57 -5.46 18.27
N CYS A 216 2.39 -4.95 18.61
CA CYS A 216 2.18 -3.56 18.92
C CYS A 216 1.89 -3.39 20.41
N ARG A 217 2.34 -2.28 21.00
CA ARG A 217 1.92 -1.81 22.33
C ARG A 217 1.74 -0.30 22.40
N VAL A 218 0.62 0.12 22.97
CA VAL A 218 0.24 1.53 23.09
C VAL A 218 0.74 2.16 24.38
N TYR A 219 1.42 3.28 24.24
CA TYR A 219 1.86 4.19 25.29
C TYR A 219 1.13 5.54 25.23
N SER A 220 1.09 6.20 26.37
CA SER A 220 0.91 7.65 26.47
C SER A 220 2.05 8.25 27.28
N LEU A 221 2.35 9.53 27.03
CA LEU A 221 3.32 10.31 27.79
C LEU A 221 2.58 11.37 28.61
N ASP A 222 1.47 10.99 29.26
CA ASP A 222 0.61 11.91 30.02
C ASP A 222 1.32 12.48 31.27
N ASP A 223 2.42 11.86 31.69
CA ASP A 223 3.34 12.38 32.71
C ASP A 223 4.19 13.57 32.22
N ILE A 224 4.27 13.80 30.90
CA ILE A 224 4.96 14.93 30.28
C ILE A 224 3.90 16.00 29.91
N THR A 225 3.37 16.68 30.92
CA THR A 225 2.25 17.66 30.83
C THR A 225 2.62 18.99 30.17
N THR A 226 3.89 19.23 29.90
CA THR A 226 4.40 20.46 29.28
C THR A 226 5.36 20.12 28.15
N LYS A 227 5.53 21.04 27.20
CA LYS A 227 6.42 20.83 26.06
C LYS A 227 7.86 20.55 26.52
N HIS A 228 8.38 19.41 26.10
CA HIS A 228 9.77 18.98 26.27
C HIS A 228 10.37 18.69 24.89
N HIS A 229 11.70 18.55 24.82
CA HIS A 229 12.42 18.13 23.61
C HIS A 229 13.04 16.75 23.81
N MET A 230 12.65 15.77 22.99
CA MET A 230 13.39 14.52 22.80
C MET A 230 14.68 14.82 22.04
N ILE A 231 15.80 14.32 22.55
CA ILE A 231 17.16 14.67 22.11
C ILE A 231 18.06 13.47 21.80
N LYS A 232 17.64 12.27 22.23
CA LYS A 232 18.25 10.99 21.83
C LYS A 232 17.18 9.89 21.85
N ALA A 233 17.26 8.94 20.93
CA ALA A 233 16.51 7.68 20.97
C ALA A 233 17.47 6.49 20.77
N GLU A 234 17.26 5.41 21.50
CA GLU A 234 18.09 4.20 21.44
C GLU A 234 17.28 2.94 21.76
N ALA A 235 17.70 1.78 21.25
CA ALA A 235 17.04 0.51 21.51
C ALA A 235 17.41 -0.07 22.89
N ILE A 236 16.47 -0.84 23.44
CA ILE A 236 16.60 -1.70 24.61
C ILE A 236 16.32 -3.12 24.11
N ILE A 237 17.35 -3.92 23.89
CA ILE A 237 17.17 -5.34 23.59
C ILE A 237 17.27 -6.13 24.90
N GLN A 238 16.33 -7.03 25.14
CA GLN A 238 16.42 -7.96 26.26
C GLN A 238 17.58 -8.93 25.99
N LYS A 239 18.42 -9.17 26.99
CA LYS A 239 19.58 -10.07 26.84
C LYS A 239 19.13 -11.46 26.36
N ASP A 240 19.91 -12.05 25.47
CA ASP A 240 19.67 -13.35 24.84
C ASP A 240 18.44 -13.37 23.90
N HIS A 241 17.87 -12.18 23.57
CA HIS A 241 16.78 -11.99 22.61
C HIS A 241 17.20 -11.24 21.34
N GLU A 242 18.48 -10.86 21.24
CA GLU A 242 19.11 -10.24 20.07
C GLU A 242 18.91 -11.03 18.77
N PRO A 243 18.85 -12.38 18.75
CA PRO A 243 18.57 -13.14 17.52
C PRO A 243 17.10 -13.09 17.04
N PHE A 244 16.17 -12.61 17.86
CA PHE A 244 14.72 -12.66 17.58
C PHE A 244 14.10 -11.28 17.32
N VAL A 245 14.69 -10.21 17.88
CA VAL A 245 14.18 -8.84 17.78
C VAL A 245 14.81 -8.16 16.57
N HIS A 246 14.07 -8.09 15.46
CA HIS A 246 14.63 -7.73 14.15
C HIS A 246 14.67 -6.22 13.90
N HIS A 247 13.54 -5.55 14.11
CA HIS A 247 13.46 -4.09 14.09
C HIS A 247 12.38 -3.58 15.04
N MET A 248 12.46 -2.29 15.34
CA MET A 248 11.48 -1.56 16.13
C MET A 248 11.23 -0.19 15.51
N ASN A 249 9.97 0.20 15.51
CA ASN A 249 9.57 1.55 15.14
C ASN A 249 8.72 2.13 16.28
N VAL A 250 9.00 3.38 16.65
CA VAL A 250 8.16 4.15 17.56
C VAL A 250 7.57 5.35 16.84
N TYR A 251 6.26 5.50 16.98
CA TYR A 251 5.48 6.40 16.18
C TYR A 251 4.63 7.31 17.05
N LYS A 252 4.49 8.59 16.64
CA LYS A 252 3.75 9.61 17.38
C LYS A 252 2.38 9.87 16.73
N CYS A 253 1.30 9.51 17.43
CA CYS A 253 -0.06 9.58 16.90
C CYS A 253 -0.95 10.61 17.59
N HIS A 254 -1.71 11.37 16.80
CA HIS A 254 -2.67 12.38 17.24
C HIS A 254 -4.09 11.78 17.39
N ASN A 255 -4.83 12.13 18.45
CA ASN A 255 -6.22 11.74 18.72
C ASN A 255 -6.50 10.21 18.77
N TYR A 256 -5.51 9.40 19.15
CA TYR A 256 -5.67 7.95 19.22
C TYR A 256 -6.66 7.50 20.34
N PRO A 257 -7.53 6.49 20.14
CA PRO A 257 -8.54 6.14 21.14
C PRO A 257 -7.94 5.61 22.45
N ARG A 258 -8.01 6.44 23.51
CA ARG A 258 -7.42 6.17 24.85
C ARG A 258 -7.85 4.84 25.50
N LYS A 259 -8.96 4.23 25.05
CA LYS A 259 -9.40 2.84 25.37
C LYS A 259 -8.37 1.75 25.05
N TYR A 260 -7.35 2.07 24.25
CA TYR A 260 -6.30 1.15 23.82
C TYR A 260 -4.94 1.38 24.49
N ILE A 261 -4.77 2.43 25.32
CA ILE A 261 -3.53 2.66 26.09
C ILE A 261 -3.21 1.43 26.95
N GLY A 262 -1.94 1.01 26.98
CA GLY A 262 -1.46 -0.16 27.71
C GLY A 262 -1.84 -1.51 27.10
N ARG A 263 -2.63 -1.56 26.02
CA ARG A 263 -2.92 -2.82 25.31
C ARG A 263 -1.75 -3.24 24.43
N ASN A 264 -1.58 -4.55 24.36
CA ASN A 264 -0.84 -5.21 23.29
C ASN A 264 -1.85 -5.80 22.29
N PHE A 265 -1.50 -5.86 21.02
CA PHE A 265 -2.22 -6.61 19.98
C PHE A 265 -1.27 -7.00 18.87
N GLU A 266 -1.49 -8.13 18.20
CA GLU A 266 -0.85 -8.38 16.91
C GLU A 266 -1.26 -7.24 16.00
N CYS A 267 -0.27 -6.56 15.42
CA CYS A 267 -0.53 -5.37 14.64
C CYS A 267 -1.47 -5.71 13.46
N TYR A 268 -1.32 -6.90 12.86
CA TYR A 268 -1.83 -7.24 11.51
C TYR A 268 -3.26 -7.79 11.38
N THR A 269 -4.04 -7.79 12.47
CA THR A 269 -5.30 -8.56 12.53
C THR A 269 -6.49 -7.87 13.21
N VAL A 270 -6.36 -6.62 13.67
CA VAL A 270 -7.38 -5.90 14.48
C VAL A 270 -8.24 -4.89 13.67
N PRO A 271 -9.23 -4.19 14.28
CA PRO A 271 -10.00 -3.13 13.59
C PRO A 271 -9.21 -1.83 13.39
N VAL A 272 -9.53 -1.09 12.33
CA VAL A 272 -8.97 0.21 11.90
C VAL A 272 -8.58 1.17 13.03
N ASP A 273 -9.42 1.29 14.05
CA ASP A 273 -9.21 2.28 15.11
C ASP A 273 -8.23 1.83 16.21
N MET A 274 -7.91 0.54 16.29
CA MET A 274 -6.80 -0.02 17.09
C MET A 274 -5.46 0.17 16.40
N MET A 275 -5.47 0.52 15.13
CA MET A 275 -4.33 0.22 14.29
C MET A 275 -3.38 1.38 14.24
N PRO A 276 -2.09 1.20 14.55
CA PRO A 276 -0.98 2.09 14.22
C PRO A 276 -1.20 3.34 13.29
N CYS A 277 -0.78 4.54 13.75
CA CYS A 277 -0.41 5.80 13.06
C CYS A 277 0.79 6.53 13.68
N GLY A 278 1.68 7.10 12.86
CA GLY A 278 2.39 8.32 13.18
C GLY A 278 3.15 8.90 12.00
N ASN A 279 4.06 9.83 12.29
CA ASN A 279 5.40 9.67 11.72
C ASN A 279 6.12 8.64 12.59
N VAL A 280 7.02 7.85 11.99
CA VAL A 280 8.15 7.27 12.73
C VAL A 280 8.91 8.43 13.36
N VAL A 281 9.04 8.42 14.69
CA VAL A 281 9.82 9.42 15.45
C VAL A 281 11.16 8.88 15.94
N ALA A 282 11.28 7.55 15.99
CA ALA A 282 12.53 6.81 16.07
C ALA A 282 12.32 5.42 15.43
N GLY A 283 13.29 4.97 14.64
CA GLY A 283 13.35 3.61 14.08
C GLY A 283 14.70 2.97 14.44
N TRP A 284 14.74 1.64 14.51
CA TRP A 284 15.95 0.87 14.77
C TRP A 284 15.85 -0.51 14.12
N ALA A 285 16.92 -0.94 13.45
CA ALA A 285 17.11 -2.32 12.98
C ALA A 285 18.44 -2.88 13.53
N VAL A 286 18.64 -4.19 13.42
CA VAL A 286 19.87 -4.88 13.87
C VAL A 286 21.13 -4.10 13.47
N GLY A 287 22.04 -3.87 14.42
CA GLY A 287 23.29 -3.14 14.19
C GLY A 287 23.19 -1.60 14.11
N SER A 288 22.00 -1.00 14.19
CA SER A 288 21.85 0.47 14.14
C SER A 288 22.27 1.15 15.44
N GLY A 289 23.03 2.25 15.34
CA GLY A 289 23.38 3.10 16.47
C GLY A 289 22.23 3.98 17.01
N PRO A 290 22.44 4.70 18.12
CA PRO A 290 21.45 5.61 18.69
C PRO A 290 21.30 6.91 17.88
N LEU A 291 20.06 7.34 17.65
CA LEU A 291 19.74 8.64 17.05
C LEU A 291 20.04 9.76 18.06
N ASN A 292 20.95 10.68 17.71
CA ASN A 292 21.35 11.82 18.55
C ASN A 292 21.04 13.17 17.87
N PHE A 293 20.24 14.03 18.51
CA PHE A 293 19.85 15.32 17.94
C PHE A 293 20.89 16.43 18.22
N PRO A 294 21.22 17.31 17.24
CA PRO A 294 22.16 18.42 17.41
C PRO A 294 21.85 19.32 18.62
N PRO A 295 22.84 19.91 19.31
CA PRO A 295 22.63 20.60 20.60
C PRO A 295 21.62 21.76 20.57
N ASN A 296 21.39 22.37 19.41
CA ASN A 296 20.44 23.44 19.16
C ASN A 296 19.04 22.95 18.70
N VAL A 297 18.82 21.63 18.59
CA VAL A 297 17.64 21.00 17.97
C VAL A 297 17.06 19.90 18.85
N GLY A 298 15.73 19.82 18.96
CA GLY A 298 15.06 18.71 19.66
C GLY A 298 13.67 18.42 19.10
N LEU A 299 13.27 17.14 19.08
CA LEU A 299 11.95 16.74 18.60
C LEU A 299 10.90 16.98 19.70
N PRO A 300 9.84 17.77 19.47
CA PRO A 300 8.97 18.18 20.56
C PRO A 300 7.95 17.11 20.97
N ILE A 301 7.85 16.90 22.28
CA ILE A 301 6.91 16.00 22.96
C ILE A 301 6.17 16.77 24.06
N GLY A 302 5.03 16.27 24.56
CA GLY A 302 4.24 16.97 25.59
C GLY A 302 3.62 18.31 25.12
N GLU A 303 3.46 18.54 23.81
CA GLU A 303 2.99 19.83 23.28
C GLU A 303 1.51 20.12 23.60
N ASN A 304 0.67 19.08 23.68
CA ASN A 304 -0.76 19.15 24.01
C ASN A 304 -1.10 17.97 24.95
N GLU A 305 -1.70 18.25 26.12
CA GLU A 305 -2.08 17.20 27.08
C GLU A 305 -3.11 16.23 26.50
N ASN A 306 -2.96 14.93 26.81
CA ASN A 306 -3.85 13.81 26.43
C ASN A 306 -4.07 13.58 24.92
N GLU A 307 -3.58 14.46 24.04
CA GLU A 307 -3.81 14.47 22.59
C GLU A 307 -2.99 13.42 21.82
N TYR A 308 -1.80 13.07 22.34
CA TYR A 308 -0.87 12.16 21.68
C TYR A 308 -0.74 10.82 22.40
N ALA A 309 -0.89 9.74 21.63
CA ALA A 309 -0.39 8.42 22.00
C ALA A 309 0.88 8.11 21.22
N TYR A 310 1.68 7.20 21.75
CA TYR A 310 2.82 6.62 21.07
C TYR A 310 2.56 5.13 20.94
N ILE A 311 2.94 4.52 19.83
CA ILE A 311 2.96 3.07 19.72
C ILE A 311 4.39 2.64 19.43
N ILE A 312 4.81 1.58 20.11
CA ILE A 312 5.95 0.79 19.70
C ILE A 312 5.45 -0.44 18.95
N GLU A 313 6.01 -0.64 17.76
CA GLU A 313 5.98 -1.88 17.01
C GLU A 313 7.32 -2.60 17.27
N ILE A 314 7.27 -3.92 17.49
CA ILE A 314 8.44 -4.78 17.47
C ILE A 314 8.18 -5.94 16.51
N HIS A 315 9.08 -6.10 15.54
CA HIS A 315 9.13 -7.25 14.65
C HIS A 315 9.94 -8.38 15.31
N TYR A 316 9.26 -9.47 15.63
CA TYR A 316 9.88 -10.72 16.05
C TYR A 316 10.03 -11.69 14.88
N ASN A 317 11.27 -12.05 14.58
CA ASN A 317 11.64 -13.10 13.63
C ASN A 317 12.00 -14.37 14.44
N ASN A 318 11.12 -15.38 14.41
CA ASN A 318 11.27 -16.64 15.13
C ASN A 318 11.33 -17.83 14.14
N PRO A 319 12.37 -17.91 13.27
CA PRO A 319 12.41 -18.89 12.18
C PRO A 319 12.58 -20.33 12.65
N GLY A 320 13.09 -20.53 13.87
CA GLY A 320 13.16 -21.84 14.53
C GLY A 320 11.88 -22.26 15.25
N ALA A 321 10.82 -21.45 15.23
CA ALA A 321 9.57 -21.65 15.99
C ALA A 321 9.79 -21.93 17.49
N VAL A 322 10.77 -21.25 18.09
CA VAL A 322 11.20 -21.41 19.48
C VAL A 322 10.02 -21.12 20.41
N THR A 323 9.78 -22.04 21.35
CA THR A 323 8.68 -21.99 22.32
C THR A 323 9.12 -21.34 23.63
N GLY A 324 8.18 -20.70 24.33
CA GLY A 324 8.43 -20.13 25.66
C GLY A 324 9.28 -18.86 25.69
N LEU A 325 9.50 -18.21 24.55
CA LEU A 325 10.23 -16.94 24.46
C LEU A 325 9.37 -15.80 25.05
N VAL A 326 9.88 -15.10 26.06
CA VAL A 326 9.16 -14.04 26.80
C VAL A 326 9.98 -12.76 26.78
N ASP A 327 9.65 -11.85 25.87
CA ASP A 327 10.41 -10.65 25.60
C ASP A 327 9.91 -9.40 26.35
N SER A 328 10.83 -8.49 26.68
CA SER A 328 10.55 -7.15 27.19
C SER A 328 11.44 -6.07 26.56
N SER A 329 11.78 -6.24 25.27
CA SER A 329 12.55 -5.28 24.49
C SER A 329 11.73 -4.03 24.12
N GLY A 330 12.38 -2.98 23.64
CA GLY A 330 11.74 -1.76 23.15
C GLY A 330 12.69 -0.59 22.94
N MET A 331 12.22 0.64 23.10
CA MET A 331 13.02 1.86 22.93
C MET A 331 13.10 2.74 24.17
N LYS A 332 14.20 3.47 24.28
CA LYS A 332 14.47 4.52 25.27
C LYS A 332 14.52 5.89 24.60
N PHE A 333 13.66 6.79 25.05
CA PHE A 333 13.72 8.21 24.69
C PHE A 333 14.43 8.99 25.78
N THR A 334 15.45 9.77 25.43
CA THR A 334 16.04 10.78 26.31
C THR A 334 15.52 12.16 25.92
N TYR A 335 15.07 12.94 26.89
CA TYR A 335 14.43 14.23 26.68
C TYR A 335 14.83 15.27 27.73
N THR A 336 14.70 16.55 27.41
CA THR A 336 15.07 17.71 28.26
C THR A 336 13.88 18.66 28.40
N SER A 337 13.78 19.32 29.55
CA SER A 337 12.82 20.39 29.82
C SER A 337 13.31 21.74 29.31
N HIS A 338 14.63 21.91 29.17
CA HIS A 338 15.25 23.09 28.59
C HIS A 338 15.15 23.00 27.06
N LEU A 339 14.08 23.58 26.52
CA LEU A 339 13.83 23.64 25.08
C LEU A 339 15.03 24.20 24.32
N ARG A 340 15.51 23.43 23.35
CA ARG A 340 16.59 23.83 22.45
C ARG A 340 16.07 24.87 21.44
N GLN A 341 17.00 25.57 20.79
CA GLN A 341 16.72 26.72 19.92
C GLN A 341 15.69 26.43 18.81
N HIS A 342 15.62 25.20 18.32
CA HIS A 342 14.71 24.80 17.25
C HIS A 342 13.96 23.49 17.57
N ASP A 343 12.67 23.47 17.27
CA ASP A 343 11.93 22.22 17.08
C ASP A 343 12.48 21.49 15.86
N ALA A 344 12.74 20.18 16.00
CA ALA A 344 12.97 19.29 14.87
C ALA A 344 11.65 18.99 14.13
N GLY A 345 11.72 18.97 12.81
CA GLY A 345 10.77 18.28 11.96
C GLY A 345 11.36 16.98 11.43
N ILE A 346 10.48 16.05 11.05
CA ILE A 346 10.82 14.89 10.24
C ILE A 346 10.02 15.07 8.96
N LEU A 347 10.73 15.18 7.84
CA LEU A 347 10.17 15.14 6.51
C LEU A 347 10.40 13.73 6.01
N THR A 348 9.38 12.86 5.95
CA THR A 348 9.60 11.60 5.21
C THR A 348 9.78 11.93 3.73
N VAL A 349 10.67 11.21 3.06
CA VAL A 349 11.05 11.42 1.66
C VAL A 349 11.07 10.15 0.80
N GLY A 350 10.16 9.19 0.97
CA GLY A 350 10.10 8.01 0.11
C GLY A 350 9.48 8.12 -1.28
N MET A 351 9.03 7.00 -1.88
CA MET A 351 8.27 6.90 -3.13
C MET A 351 6.78 6.56 -2.98
N TYR A 352 6.29 6.35 -1.76
CA TYR A 352 4.88 6.06 -1.36
C TYR A 352 4.94 4.49 -0.97
N GLU A 353 4.11 3.96 -0.03
CA GLU A 353 3.46 2.67 0.33
C GLU A 353 1.91 2.28 -0.17
N ASN A 354 1.49 1.87 -1.44
CA ASN A 354 0.44 1.23 -2.36
C ASN A 354 1.10 0.41 -3.53
N LYS A 355 0.47 -0.49 -4.30
CA LYS A 355 1.21 -1.34 -5.26
C LYS A 355 2.06 -0.56 -6.37
N GLN A 356 1.93 0.78 -6.51
CA GLN A 356 2.27 1.73 -7.64
C GLN A 356 3.72 1.76 -8.12
N GLN A 357 4.63 1.57 -7.18
CA GLN A 357 6.06 1.36 -7.34
C GLN A 357 6.10 -0.14 -7.33
N ILE A 358 5.58 -0.70 -8.42
CA ILE A 358 5.66 -2.11 -8.65
C ILE A 358 7.15 -2.45 -8.71
N ILE A 359 7.59 -3.56 -8.11
CA ILE A 359 8.94 -4.12 -8.27
C ILE A 359 8.90 -5.42 -9.11
N PRO A 360 9.62 -5.44 -10.23
CA PRO A 360 9.69 -6.51 -11.21
C PRO A 360 10.40 -7.84 -10.80
N PRO A 361 9.78 -9.03 -10.78
CA PRO A 361 10.39 -10.33 -10.58
C PRO A 361 11.61 -10.66 -11.41
N HIS A 362 12.72 -10.78 -10.69
CA HIS A 362 14.07 -10.89 -11.17
C HIS A 362 14.94 -9.55 -11.24
N TYR A 363 14.48 -8.24 -11.32
CA TYR A 363 15.12 -6.82 -11.34
C TYR A 363 16.01 -6.74 -10.14
N SER A 364 17.00 -7.59 -10.21
CA SER A 364 18.03 -7.75 -9.24
C SER A 364 18.96 -6.53 -9.22
N ASP A 365 18.74 -5.61 -10.19
CA ASP A 365 19.03 -4.20 -10.12
C ASP A 365 17.78 -3.36 -10.48
N PHE A 366 16.63 -3.25 -9.77
CA PHE A 366 15.44 -2.41 -10.14
C PHE A 366 15.25 -1.05 -9.36
N LYS A 367 14.93 0.07 -10.06
CA LYS A 367 15.16 1.54 -9.76
C LYS A 367 13.74 2.13 -9.69
N ILE A 368 13.53 3.43 -9.93
CA ILE A 368 12.42 4.32 -9.54
C ILE A 368 13.09 5.58 -8.92
N GLN A 369 12.40 6.72 -8.86
CA GLN A 369 12.84 7.90 -8.12
C GLN A 369 11.65 8.57 -7.42
N ALA A 370 11.88 9.58 -6.58
CA ALA A 370 10.84 10.21 -5.77
C ALA A 370 11.20 11.63 -5.29
N VAL A 371 10.86 12.66 -6.08
CA VAL A 371 11.06 14.09 -5.81
C VAL A 371 10.02 14.69 -4.84
N CYS A 372 10.46 15.12 -3.66
CA CYS A 372 9.82 16.23 -2.95
C CYS A 372 10.14 17.52 -3.73
N THR A 373 9.17 18.13 -4.42
CA THR A 373 9.46 19.22 -5.37
C THR A 373 9.63 20.60 -4.74
N LYS A 374 10.23 21.48 -5.54
CA LYS A 374 10.55 22.87 -5.19
C LYS A 374 9.33 23.71 -4.86
N GLU A 375 8.15 23.40 -5.41
CA GLU A 375 6.89 24.07 -5.06
C GLU A 375 6.52 23.78 -3.60
N CYS A 376 6.72 22.55 -3.14
CA CYS A 376 6.36 22.14 -1.78
C CYS A 376 7.34 22.67 -0.73
N ILE A 377 8.65 22.59 -0.99
CA ILE A 377 9.65 23.21 -0.12
C ILE A 377 9.48 24.74 -0.10
N SER A 378 9.27 25.37 -1.26
CA SER A 378 9.03 26.82 -1.32
C SER A 378 7.76 27.23 -0.58
N LYS A 379 6.67 26.46 -0.68
CA LYS A 379 5.46 26.67 0.10
C LYS A 379 5.70 26.49 1.59
N ALA A 380 6.39 25.43 2.02
CA ALA A 380 6.63 25.16 3.44
C ALA A 380 7.44 26.26 4.12
N LEU A 381 8.49 26.75 3.43
CA LEU A 381 9.30 27.88 3.89
C LEU A 381 8.47 29.18 3.90
N THR A 382 7.60 29.40 2.91
CA THR A 382 6.74 30.59 2.83
C THR A 382 5.64 30.60 3.90
N ASP A 383 4.93 29.49 4.10
CA ASP A 383 3.92 29.33 5.15
C ASP A 383 4.52 29.52 6.56
N ALA A 384 5.74 29.03 6.77
CA ALA A 384 6.50 29.21 8.01
C ALA A 384 7.18 30.59 8.12
N SER A 385 7.13 31.43 7.06
CA SER A 385 7.78 32.74 6.98
C SER A 385 9.31 32.72 7.23
N ILE A 386 9.98 31.69 6.70
CA ILE A 386 11.44 31.52 6.72
C ILE A 386 12.01 31.33 5.30
N ASP A 387 13.33 31.34 5.14
CA ASP A 387 14.00 31.23 3.83
C ASP A 387 14.78 29.94 3.63
N GLU A 388 15.11 29.21 4.70
CA GLU A 388 15.76 27.90 4.62
C GLU A 388 15.42 26.98 5.81
N ILE A 389 15.59 25.67 5.61
CA ILE A 389 15.72 24.67 6.68
C ILE A 389 17.09 23.97 6.56
N LYS A 390 17.60 23.47 7.70
CA LYS A 390 18.81 22.67 7.83
C LYS A 390 18.40 21.21 8.01
N LEU A 391 18.86 20.33 7.13
CA LEU A 391 18.77 18.88 7.29
C LEU A 391 19.98 18.43 8.12
N PHE A 392 19.80 17.51 9.08
CA PHE A 392 20.87 17.04 9.98
C PHE A 392 21.02 15.52 10.10
N ALA A 393 19.98 14.74 9.77
CA ALA A 393 20.05 13.28 9.69
C ALA A 393 19.10 12.73 8.61
N VAL A 394 19.30 11.47 8.22
CA VAL A 394 18.37 10.71 7.39
C VAL A 394 18.32 9.24 7.81
N TRP A 395 17.14 8.65 7.80
CA TRP A 395 16.96 7.20 7.88
C TRP A 395 16.40 6.69 6.56
N GLN A 396 17.04 5.71 5.93
CA GLN A 396 16.64 5.20 4.62
C GLN A 396 16.03 3.81 4.82
N HIS A 397 14.90 3.52 4.18
CA HIS A 397 14.10 2.31 4.45
C HIS A 397 13.44 1.76 3.18
N ALA A 398 13.48 0.44 3.04
CA ALA A 398 12.97 -0.36 1.93
C ALA A 398 12.85 -1.84 2.40
N HIS A 399 12.29 -2.75 1.60
CA HIS A 399 12.05 -4.15 2.01
C HIS A 399 13.08 -5.14 1.41
N LEU A 400 12.76 -6.44 1.38
CA LEU A 400 13.67 -7.58 1.11
C LEU A 400 14.44 -7.53 -0.21
N LEU A 401 13.93 -6.79 -1.19
CA LEU A 401 14.59 -6.63 -2.46
C LEU A 401 15.68 -5.56 -2.36
N ALA A 402 15.52 -4.53 -1.52
CA ALA A 402 16.45 -3.40 -1.57
C ALA A 402 17.91 -3.76 -1.26
N LYS A 403 18.78 -3.31 -2.19
CA LYS A 403 20.24 -3.39 -2.19
C LYS A 403 20.95 -2.04 -2.32
N GLY A 404 20.24 -0.90 -2.30
CA GLY A 404 20.79 0.46 -2.09
C GLY A 404 19.70 1.48 -1.75
N ILE A 405 20.04 2.72 -1.33
CA ILE A 405 19.16 3.92 -1.34
C ILE A 405 19.96 5.22 -1.53
N THR A 406 19.58 6.05 -2.50
CA THR A 406 20.07 7.43 -2.73
C THR A 406 19.01 8.47 -2.33
N THR A 407 19.46 9.64 -1.91
CA THR A 407 18.66 10.82 -1.51
C THR A 407 19.37 12.05 -2.08
N ARG A 408 19.00 12.50 -3.27
CA ARG A 408 19.66 13.59 -4.01
C ARG A 408 19.09 14.96 -3.62
N HIS A 409 19.94 15.99 -3.53
CA HIS A 409 19.52 17.40 -3.38
C HIS A 409 19.59 18.09 -4.73
N LEU A 410 18.53 18.75 -5.17
CA LEU A 410 18.55 19.62 -6.35
C LEU A 410 18.18 21.05 -5.96
N ARG A 411 18.76 22.04 -6.64
CA ARG A 411 18.51 23.47 -6.47
C ARG A 411 18.26 24.10 -7.83
N ASN A 412 17.05 24.59 -8.06
CA ASN A 412 16.60 25.04 -9.39
C ASN A 412 16.90 23.97 -10.46
N ASP A 413 16.57 22.73 -10.14
CA ASP A 413 16.73 21.53 -10.96
C ASP A 413 18.18 21.07 -11.25
N VAL A 414 19.20 21.82 -10.82
CA VAL A 414 20.62 21.38 -10.81
C VAL A 414 20.89 20.52 -9.58
N GLU A 415 21.49 19.34 -9.75
CA GLU A 415 21.87 18.46 -8.63
C GLU A 415 23.11 18.99 -7.87
N LEU A 416 23.08 18.83 -6.55
CA LEU A 416 24.15 19.10 -5.60
C LEU A 416 24.61 17.77 -4.97
N GLU A 417 25.59 17.77 -4.05
CA GLU A 417 25.94 16.53 -3.33
C GLU A 417 24.70 15.85 -2.73
N PRO A 418 24.52 14.52 -2.93
CA PRO A 418 23.43 13.79 -2.31
C PRO A 418 23.39 13.97 -0.80
N ILE A 419 22.18 14.12 -0.27
CA ILE A 419 21.88 14.12 1.17
C ILE A 419 22.29 12.79 1.81
N ALA A 420 22.12 11.69 1.07
CA ALA A 420 22.78 10.42 1.34
C ALA A 420 22.82 9.57 0.06
N GLU A 421 23.80 8.69 -0.05
CA GLU A 421 23.82 7.60 -1.02
C GLU A 421 24.24 6.33 -0.28
N ASP A 422 23.61 5.21 -0.60
CA ASP A 422 23.99 3.87 -0.14
C ASP A 422 23.82 2.96 -1.34
N GLN A 423 24.87 2.56 -2.04
CA GLN A 423 24.73 1.69 -3.22
C GLN A 423 24.61 0.20 -2.85
N HIS A 424 24.54 -0.12 -1.55
CA HIS A 424 24.75 -1.46 -1.00
C HIS A 424 23.81 -1.82 0.17
N TYR A 425 22.76 -1.03 0.42
CA TYR A 425 21.73 -1.18 1.48
C TYR A 425 21.33 -2.62 1.77
N ASP A 426 20.86 -2.85 2.99
CA ASP A 426 20.46 -4.15 3.48
C ASP A 426 19.10 -4.05 4.18
N PHE A 427 18.15 -4.92 3.85
CA PHE A 427 16.89 -4.98 4.59
C PHE A 427 17.13 -5.28 6.08
N ASP A 428 18.16 -6.05 6.42
CA ASP A 428 18.45 -6.45 7.80
C ASP A 428 19.31 -5.40 8.55
N TYR A 429 19.75 -4.30 7.91
CA TYR A 429 20.54 -3.21 8.52
C TYR A 429 20.16 -1.81 7.98
N GLN A 430 19.48 -1.02 8.82
CA GLN A 430 18.84 0.25 8.42
C GLN A 430 19.14 1.39 9.39
N GLU A 431 20.38 1.92 9.40
CA GLU A 431 20.80 2.97 10.34
C GLU A 431 20.24 4.38 10.01
N THR A 432 19.94 5.18 11.06
CA THR A 432 19.71 6.63 10.90
C THR A 432 21.05 7.39 10.85
N ARG A 433 21.47 7.79 9.65
CA ARG A 433 22.73 8.47 9.35
C ARG A 433 22.70 9.94 9.79
N LEU A 434 23.69 10.38 10.57
CA LEU A 434 23.90 11.79 10.94
C LEU A 434 24.85 12.47 9.94
N PHE A 435 24.44 13.58 9.33
CA PHE A 435 25.27 14.24 8.32
C PHE A 435 26.52 14.86 8.92
N ARG A 436 27.67 14.70 8.24
CA ARG A 436 28.94 15.35 8.61
C ARG A 436 28.81 16.87 8.64
N LYS A 437 28.04 17.44 7.71
CA LYS A 437 27.69 18.87 7.60
C LYS A 437 26.18 18.99 7.34
N GLU A 438 25.53 19.96 7.96
CA GLU A 438 24.10 20.21 7.75
C GLU A 438 23.82 20.74 6.34
N ILE A 439 22.76 20.22 5.72
CA ILE A 439 22.41 20.55 4.33
C ILE A 439 21.31 21.61 4.33
N SER A 440 21.50 22.67 3.55
CA SER A 440 20.62 23.85 3.58
C SER A 440 19.64 23.84 2.42
N MET A 441 18.37 23.55 2.69
CA MET A 441 17.27 23.56 1.72
C MET A 441 16.61 24.94 1.67
N ARG A 442 16.37 25.45 0.46
CA ARG A 442 15.85 26.81 0.18
C ARG A 442 14.63 26.79 -0.73
N LYS A 443 13.96 27.93 -0.85
CA LYS A 443 12.94 28.16 -1.88
C LYS A 443 13.62 27.97 -3.26
N GLY A 444 13.07 27.09 -4.10
CA GLY A 444 13.69 26.63 -5.35
C GLY A 444 14.36 25.25 -5.30
N ASP A 445 14.53 24.65 -4.12
CA ASP A 445 15.18 23.34 -3.97
C ASP A 445 14.20 22.16 -3.92
N SER A 446 14.63 20.98 -4.36
CA SER A 446 13.91 19.70 -4.28
C SER A 446 14.78 18.56 -3.74
N ILE A 447 14.16 17.48 -3.25
CA ILE A 447 14.86 16.27 -2.75
C ILE A 447 14.35 15.05 -3.52
N ARG A 448 15.22 14.31 -4.22
CA ARG A 448 14.87 13.17 -5.09
C ARG A 448 15.41 11.88 -4.50
N VAL A 449 14.52 11.01 -4.04
CA VAL A 449 14.86 9.77 -3.32
C VAL A 449 14.66 8.53 -4.15
N GLU A 450 15.45 7.52 -3.84
CA GLU A 450 16.06 6.72 -4.88
C GLU A 450 16.58 5.37 -4.27
N CYS A 451 15.66 4.54 -3.74
CA CYS A 451 15.80 3.29 -2.93
C CYS A 451 16.08 1.89 -3.56
N THR A 452 17.21 1.74 -4.22
CA THR A 452 17.68 0.60 -5.01
C THR A 452 17.30 -0.86 -4.69
N TYR A 453 16.65 -1.58 -5.62
CA TYR A 453 16.12 -2.97 -5.49
C TYR A 453 16.89 -4.07 -6.21
N ASP A 454 16.78 -5.27 -5.64
CA ASP A 454 17.03 -6.57 -6.23
C ASP A 454 15.80 -7.49 -6.18
N SER A 455 15.24 -7.91 -7.31
CA SER A 455 14.12 -8.86 -7.34
C SER A 455 14.45 -10.31 -7.77
N THR A 456 15.73 -10.73 -7.88
CA THR A 456 16.20 -11.90 -8.66
C THR A 456 15.35 -13.14 -8.60
N LEU A 457 14.98 -13.54 -7.39
CA LEU A 457 14.45 -14.86 -7.10
C LEU A 457 12.92 -14.86 -7.07
N ARG A 458 12.31 -13.68 -7.22
CA ARG A 458 10.86 -13.49 -7.38
C ARG A 458 10.46 -13.90 -8.79
N LYS A 459 9.33 -14.58 -8.93
CA LYS A 459 8.76 -15.06 -10.21
C LYS A 459 7.47 -14.34 -10.62
N ASN A 460 6.81 -13.71 -9.66
CA ASN A 460 5.53 -13.03 -9.78
C ASN A 460 5.69 -11.64 -9.16
N ILE A 461 4.81 -10.73 -9.55
CA ILE A 461 5.19 -9.34 -9.51
C ILE A 461 5.21 -8.80 -8.09
N THR A 462 6.34 -8.18 -7.75
CA THR A 462 6.67 -7.78 -6.38
C THR A 462 6.26 -6.35 -6.23
N TYR A 463 4.97 -6.14 -6.15
CA TYR A 463 4.42 -4.81 -6.01
C TYR A 463 4.97 -4.08 -4.81
N GLY A 464 4.64 -2.81 -4.72
CA GLY A 464 4.45 -2.28 -3.40
C GLY A 464 3.43 -3.14 -2.60
N GLY A 465 3.70 -3.35 -1.31
CA GLY A 465 2.74 -3.87 -0.33
C GLY A 465 3.29 -3.78 1.10
N PHE A 466 2.41 -3.71 2.11
CA PHE A 466 2.87 -3.65 3.51
C PHE A 466 3.66 -4.91 3.93
N SER A 467 3.68 -5.99 3.14
CA SER A 467 4.50 -7.15 3.48
C SER A 467 5.96 -6.91 3.17
N THR A 468 6.85 -7.57 3.90
CA THR A 468 8.25 -7.74 3.50
C THR A 468 8.41 -8.51 2.19
N THR A 469 7.38 -9.23 1.75
CA THR A 469 7.32 -9.83 0.40
C THR A 469 7.05 -8.82 -0.70
N ASP A 470 6.78 -7.58 -0.38
CA ASP A 470 6.43 -6.51 -1.31
C ASP A 470 7.35 -5.32 -0.99
N GLU A 471 7.47 -4.29 -1.82
CA GLU A 471 8.65 -3.40 -1.76
C GLU A 471 8.43 -1.94 -1.44
N MET A 472 9.30 -1.33 -0.64
CA MET A 472 9.19 0.06 -0.13
C MET A 472 10.33 0.96 -0.62
N CYS A 473 10.11 2.27 -0.76
CA CYS A 473 11.21 3.25 -0.91
C CYS A 473 11.03 4.42 0.05
N PHE A 474 11.89 4.61 1.06
CA PHE A 474 11.84 5.71 2.04
C PHE A 474 13.18 6.35 2.37
N SER A 475 13.08 7.63 2.76
CA SER A 475 14.19 8.44 3.27
C SER A 475 13.63 9.47 4.25
N PHE A 476 13.59 9.14 5.53
CA PHE A 476 13.09 10.00 6.61
C PHE A 476 14.13 11.05 6.97
N VAL A 477 14.00 12.25 6.41
CA VAL A 477 14.94 13.36 6.56
C VAL A 477 14.60 14.19 7.79
N TYR A 478 15.51 14.22 8.76
CA TYR A 478 15.39 15.02 9.98
C TYR A 478 15.93 16.42 9.74
N TYR A 479 15.15 17.45 10.10
CA TYR A 479 15.44 18.84 9.76
C TYR A 479 15.03 19.84 10.85
N TYR A 480 15.49 21.09 10.75
CA TYR A 480 15.02 22.21 11.57
C TYR A 480 15.15 23.57 10.82
N PRO A 481 14.45 24.64 11.23
CA PRO A 481 13.31 24.64 12.15
C PRO A 481 12.12 23.86 11.57
N ARG A 482 11.35 23.17 12.42
CA ARG A 482 10.11 22.47 12.02
C ARG A 482 9.18 23.40 11.24
N VAL A 483 8.84 23.03 10.01
CA VAL A 483 7.80 23.66 9.19
C VAL A 483 6.54 22.78 9.19
N PRO A 484 5.38 23.24 8.71
CA PRO A 484 4.18 22.40 8.69
C PRO A 484 4.30 21.18 7.76
N LEU A 485 5.22 21.20 6.80
CA LEU A 485 5.48 20.09 5.88
C LEU A 485 6.15 18.92 6.60
N PHE A 486 5.45 17.79 6.67
CA PHE A 486 5.96 16.56 7.27
C PHE A 486 6.15 15.41 6.27
N MET A 487 5.48 15.47 5.11
CA MET A 487 5.49 14.42 4.07
C MET A 487 5.11 15.02 2.69
N THR A 488 5.41 14.37 1.55
CA THR A 488 5.73 14.98 0.25
C THR A 488 5.64 14.12 -1.08
N ILE A 489 5.11 12.86 -1.20
CA ILE A 489 5.48 11.99 -2.38
C ILE A 489 4.85 12.37 -3.72
N GLN A 490 4.81 11.41 -4.64
CA GLN A 490 4.66 11.38 -6.05
C GLN A 490 4.01 10.04 -6.37
N SER A 491 3.37 9.96 -7.52
CA SER A 491 3.28 8.68 -8.23
C SER A 491 4.35 8.64 -9.31
N LEU A 492 4.62 7.43 -9.78
CA LEU A 492 5.14 7.24 -11.14
C LEU A 492 4.01 7.50 -12.13
N LEU A 493 4.32 8.29 -13.15
CA LEU A 493 3.29 8.85 -14.01
C LEU A 493 3.21 8.20 -15.39
N TYR A 494 4.10 7.22 -15.65
CA TYR A 494 4.28 6.42 -16.86
C TYR A 494 3.74 7.02 -18.17
N ASP A 495 3.87 8.34 -18.35
CA ASP A 495 3.15 9.14 -19.34
C ASP A 495 3.86 9.18 -20.69
N THR A 496 4.21 8.00 -21.16
CA THR A 496 5.45 7.82 -21.93
C THR A 496 5.39 6.52 -22.71
N ILE A 497 4.77 5.50 -22.16
CA ILE A 497 4.61 4.22 -22.86
C ILE A 497 3.90 4.46 -24.18
N PRO A 498 4.35 3.86 -25.31
CA PRO A 498 4.24 4.50 -26.61
C PRO A 498 2.91 4.04 -27.22
N GLY A 499 1.88 4.24 -26.43
CA GLY A 499 1.32 3.02 -25.88
C GLY A 499 0.45 3.31 -24.70
N HIS A 500 1.07 3.73 -23.59
CA HIS A 500 0.36 4.40 -22.52
C HIS A 500 -0.52 5.42 -23.14
N THR A 501 -1.80 5.22 -22.92
CA THR A 501 -2.67 6.32 -22.59
C THR A 501 -2.20 6.81 -21.27
N SER A 502 -1.09 7.55 -21.38
CA SER A 502 -0.37 8.20 -20.31
C SER A 502 -1.33 8.62 -19.25
N LEU A 503 -0.80 8.77 -18.06
CA LEU A 503 -1.56 9.13 -16.90
C LEU A 503 -1.94 10.63 -17.08
N LEU A 504 -2.82 10.97 -18.06
CA LEU A 504 -3.25 12.24 -18.67
C LEU A 504 -4.79 12.36 -19.14
N SER A 505 -5.87 12.22 -18.28
CA SER A 505 -7.37 12.52 -18.36
C SER A 505 -8.46 12.35 -17.16
N TYR A 506 -8.39 12.92 -15.91
CA TYR A 506 -8.64 12.22 -14.56
C TYR A 506 -9.31 13.06 -13.22
N THR A 507 -10.36 12.36 -11.19
CA THR A 507 -10.21 12.33 -9.61
C THR A 507 -9.69 11.00 -8.92
N TRP A 508 -10.39 10.21 -8.04
CA TRP A 508 -9.94 8.92 -7.39
C TRP A 508 -10.70 7.57 -7.65
N LYS A 509 -11.76 7.51 -8.45
CA LYS A 509 -12.59 6.39 -8.97
C LYS A 509 -12.39 6.09 -10.45
N ASP A 510 -11.20 5.69 -10.73
CA ASP A 510 -10.66 5.35 -12.02
C ASP A 510 -9.47 4.59 -11.50
N GLN A 511 -9.78 3.48 -10.85
CA GLN A 511 -8.82 2.45 -10.47
C GLN A 511 -8.38 1.82 -11.79
N SER A 512 -7.75 2.72 -12.51
CA SER A 512 -7.91 3.13 -13.88
C SER A 512 -7.14 4.42 -14.12
N SER A 513 -5.82 4.31 -14.21
CA SER A 513 -5.19 4.61 -15.48
C SER A 513 -4.01 3.65 -15.78
N LEU A 514 -4.18 2.36 -15.47
CA LEU A 514 -3.18 1.47 -14.92
C LEU A 514 -3.39 -0.12 -15.00
N ASP A 515 -4.41 -0.70 -15.63
CA ASP A 515 -4.70 -2.15 -15.90
C ASP A 515 -3.71 -2.43 -16.99
N GLU A 516 -3.72 -1.62 -18.01
CA GLU A 516 -2.57 -1.56 -18.83
C GLU A 516 -1.38 -0.82 -18.09
N LEU A 517 -0.92 -1.21 -16.83
CA LEU A 517 0.29 -0.83 -15.94
C LEU A 517 0.36 -1.55 -14.31
N VAL A 518 -0.30 -2.75 -14.80
CA VAL A 518 -1.39 -3.84 -14.48
C VAL A 518 -1.41 -5.05 -15.42
N ASN A 519 -2.55 -5.51 -15.92
CA ASN A 519 -2.69 -6.30 -17.13
C ASN A 519 -1.51 -6.06 -18.09
N LEU A 520 -1.26 -4.85 -18.65
CA LEU A 520 -0.13 -4.69 -19.59
C LEU A 520 1.24 -4.79 -18.87
N VAL A 521 1.25 -4.89 -17.54
CA VAL A 521 2.29 -5.60 -16.77
C VAL A 521 2.39 -7.13 -16.99
N GLU A 522 1.29 -7.91 -16.91
CA GLU A 522 1.15 -9.37 -16.64
C GLU A 522 0.53 -10.30 -17.74
N ALA A 523 0.61 -10.04 -19.06
CA ALA A 523 1.09 -11.01 -20.11
C ALA A 523 1.16 -10.53 -21.57
N SER A 524 2.29 -9.96 -21.90
CA SER A 524 3.03 -10.49 -23.04
C SER A 524 4.06 -11.24 -22.26
N ASP A 525 5.26 -10.68 -22.24
CA ASP A 525 6.39 -11.48 -22.36
C ASP A 525 7.63 -11.06 -21.51
N TRP A 526 7.64 -11.51 -20.26
CA TRP A 526 8.65 -11.46 -19.20
C TRP A 526 9.81 -12.50 -19.23
N THR A 527 10.53 -12.82 -20.31
CA THR A 527 11.73 -13.71 -20.19
C THR A 527 12.86 -13.61 -21.24
N ASP A 528 12.88 -12.53 -21.97
CA ASP A 528 13.76 -12.12 -23.04
C ASP A 528 14.13 -10.64 -22.84
N ASP A 529 15.31 -10.14 -23.16
CA ASP A 529 15.97 -9.21 -22.24
C ASP A 529 15.80 -7.66 -22.46
N SER A 530 14.85 -7.12 -23.28
CA SER A 530 14.66 -5.68 -23.70
C SER A 530 13.51 -5.05 -23.12
N VAL A 531 12.39 -5.73 -23.13
CA VAL A 531 11.15 -5.00 -23.10
C VAL A 531 11.30 -4.37 -21.65
N ARG A 532 11.91 -5.08 -20.65
CA ARG A 532 12.30 -4.59 -19.31
C ARG A 532 13.09 -3.32 -19.57
N SER A 533 14.21 -3.50 -20.26
CA SER A 533 15.10 -2.53 -20.87
C SER A 533 14.43 -1.64 -21.95
N LYS A 534 13.14 -1.30 -21.78
CA LYS A 534 12.32 -0.28 -22.42
C LYS A 534 11.67 0.54 -21.34
N PHE A 535 10.83 -0.16 -20.59
CA PHE A 535 10.06 0.32 -19.46
C PHE A 535 10.92 0.98 -18.38
N GLN A 536 12.15 0.52 -18.42
CA GLN A 536 13.31 0.95 -17.72
C GLN A 536 13.62 2.43 -17.88
N GLN A 537 13.22 3.16 -18.93
CA GLN A 537 13.01 4.59 -18.72
C GLN A 537 11.72 5.14 -19.34
N ASP A 538 10.73 5.35 -18.46
CA ASP A 538 9.35 5.86 -18.48
C ASP A 538 8.69 6.95 -17.48
N VAL A 539 8.91 7.79 -16.41
CA VAL A 539 9.56 8.62 -15.27
C VAL A 539 10.54 9.85 -15.23
N LEU A 540 11.57 10.11 -16.05
CA LEU A 540 12.24 11.45 -16.18
C LEU A 540 12.78 11.82 -17.76
N ASN A 541 11.41 11.66 -18.16
CA ASN A 541 10.38 12.40 -18.99
C ASN A 541 9.00 12.30 -18.36
N SER A 542 8.46 11.07 -18.15
CA SER A 542 7.14 10.98 -17.51
C SER A 542 7.31 11.70 -16.24
N SER A 543 6.34 12.50 -15.93
CA SER A 543 6.54 13.37 -14.82
C SER A 543 6.56 12.56 -13.55
N MET A 544 6.78 13.26 -12.46
CA MET A 544 6.51 12.70 -11.16
C MET A 544 5.54 13.64 -10.48
N ARG A 545 4.43 13.10 -10.00
CA ARG A 545 3.42 13.95 -9.38
C ARG A 545 3.96 14.43 -8.02
N SER A 546 3.48 15.47 -7.35
CA SER A 546 4.05 15.84 -6.02
C SER A 546 3.08 16.34 -4.95
N HIS A 547 3.19 15.84 -3.72
CA HIS A 547 2.05 15.66 -2.80
C HIS A 547 2.39 15.93 -1.38
N CYS A 548 1.88 17.03 -0.83
CA CYS A 548 2.59 17.68 0.24
C CYS A 548 1.67 17.86 1.45
N TYR A 549 2.21 17.50 2.60
CA TYR A 549 1.46 17.06 3.78
C TYR A 549 1.73 17.98 4.92
N TRP A 550 0.66 18.62 5.36
CA TRP A 550 0.73 19.74 6.27
C TRP A 550 0.15 19.28 7.61
N LEU A 551 0.93 19.43 8.68
CA LEU A 551 0.40 19.34 10.03
C LEU A 551 -0.73 20.37 10.17
N GLN A 552 -1.85 20.00 10.81
CA GLN A 552 -2.83 21.00 11.23
C GLN A 552 -2.10 22.08 12.03
N PRO A 553 -2.33 23.39 11.77
CA PRO A 553 -1.73 24.43 12.57
C PRO A 553 -2.13 24.23 14.04
N PRO A 554 -1.18 24.14 15.00
CA PRO A 554 -1.55 24.16 16.41
C PRO A 554 -2.33 25.45 16.69
N TYR A 555 -3.37 25.35 17.52
CA TYR A 555 -4.38 26.40 17.73
C TYR A 555 -3.71 27.76 18.00
N SER A 556 -3.59 28.61 16.97
CA SER A 556 -2.89 29.87 17.14
C SER A 556 -3.66 30.71 18.16
N SER A 557 -2.96 31.20 19.19
CA SER A 557 -3.53 31.74 20.44
C SER A 557 -4.38 33.02 20.27
N LYS A 558 -4.59 33.47 19.02
CA LYS A 558 -5.41 34.61 18.59
C LYS A 558 -6.86 34.55 19.10
N ALA A 559 -7.40 33.36 19.36
CA ALA A 559 -8.74 33.20 19.96
C ALA A 559 -8.78 33.50 21.46
N SER A 560 -7.70 33.21 22.21
CA SER A 560 -7.56 33.55 23.63
C SER A 560 -7.17 35.03 23.79
N ALA A 561 -6.16 35.47 23.02
CA ALA A 561 -5.68 36.85 23.03
C ALA A 561 -6.77 37.89 22.73
N ARG A 562 -7.75 37.58 21.86
CA ARG A 562 -8.86 38.49 21.56
C ARG A 562 -9.82 38.73 22.73
N LYS A 563 -9.98 37.80 23.66
CA LYS A 563 -10.86 38.01 24.84
C LYS A 563 -10.19 38.85 25.93
N ASN A 564 -8.88 38.69 26.13
CA ASN A 564 -8.15 39.50 27.12
C ASN A 564 -7.89 40.94 26.61
N ALA A 565 -7.63 41.10 25.31
CA ALA A 565 -7.38 42.40 24.67
C ALA A 565 -8.58 43.37 24.67
N GLU A 566 -9.75 42.93 25.14
CA GLU A 566 -10.97 43.75 25.27
C GLU A 566 -11.25 44.18 26.72
N GLN A 567 -10.59 43.58 27.72
CA GLN A 567 -10.64 44.02 29.12
C GLN A 567 -9.51 44.99 29.51
N GLU A 568 -8.31 44.87 28.93
CA GLU A 568 -7.17 45.74 29.30
C GLU A 568 -7.20 47.13 28.63
N LYS A 569 -8.02 47.35 27.59
CA LYS A 569 -8.14 48.64 26.88
C LYS A 569 -8.85 49.77 27.66
N LYS A 570 -9.01 49.64 28.98
CA LYS A 570 -9.64 50.65 29.86
C LYS A 570 -8.70 51.25 30.92
N SER A 571 -7.39 50.97 30.90
CA SER A 571 -6.41 51.60 31.79
C SER A 571 -5.13 52.06 31.08
N ALA A 572 -4.49 53.09 31.66
CA ALA A 572 -3.13 53.57 31.37
C ALA A 572 -2.75 54.00 29.93
N SER A 573 -3.10 55.24 29.57
CA SER A 573 -2.39 56.00 28.52
C SER A 573 -0.99 56.50 28.97
N LYS A 574 0.03 56.51 28.09
CA LYS A 574 0.97 57.67 27.80
C LYS A 574 2.27 57.31 27.05
N LYS A 575 2.73 58.23 26.17
CA LYS A 575 4.10 58.43 25.60
C LYS A 575 4.59 57.37 24.58
N ASN A 576 4.92 57.70 23.31
CA ASN A 576 6.09 58.45 22.72
C ASN A 576 7.34 57.55 22.52
N THR A 577 8.13 57.56 21.43
CA THR A 577 8.19 58.38 20.17
C THR A 577 9.18 57.77 19.13
N ARG A 578 8.97 57.99 17.79
CA ARG A 578 9.92 58.15 16.63
C ARG A 578 11.17 57.21 16.45
N ALA A 579 11.87 57.06 15.30
CA ALA A 579 11.72 57.21 13.81
C ALA A 579 13.16 57.10 13.18
N SER A 580 13.49 56.82 11.90
CA SER A 580 12.85 56.22 10.69
C SER A 580 13.90 56.10 9.53
N GLN A 581 13.57 55.50 8.36
CA GLN A 581 14.25 55.61 7.03
C GLN A 581 15.64 54.91 6.84
N SER A 582 16.22 54.71 5.62
CA SER A 582 15.73 54.29 4.27
C SER A 582 16.90 54.18 3.24
N ALA A 583 16.68 53.51 2.07
CA ALA A 583 17.38 53.69 0.76
C ALA A 583 18.81 53.09 0.53
N ASN A 584 19.34 52.87 -0.70
CA ASN A 584 18.76 52.39 -2.00
C ASN A 584 19.87 52.13 -3.08
N MET A 585 19.73 51.08 -3.93
CA MET A 585 20.49 50.79 -5.21
C MET A 585 22.05 50.68 -5.14
N GLN A 586 22.83 50.22 -6.14
CA GLN A 586 22.64 50.01 -7.60
C GLN A 586 23.55 48.90 -8.20
N ALA A 587 23.12 48.32 -9.34
CA ALA A 587 23.90 47.79 -10.48
C ALA A 587 24.58 46.39 -10.44
N GLU A 588 24.17 45.55 -11.39
CA GLU A 588 25.04 44.55 -12.04
C GLU A 588 26.03 45.25 -13.00
N TYR A 589 27.29 44.79 -13.08
CA TYR A 589 27.97 44.55 -14.38
C TYR A 589 29.29 43.78 -14.20
N ASN A 590 29.26 42.44 -14.30
CA ASN A 590 30.25 41.65 -15.04
C ASN A 590 29.91 40.15 -14.99
N LYS A 591 29.24 39.68 -16.04
CA LYS A 591 28.86 38.27 -16.25
C LYS A 591 29.72 37.69 -17.38
N LYS A 592 30.76 36.90 -17.07
CA LYS A 592 31.37 35.90 -17.99
C LYS A 592 32.52 35.10 -17.36
N ASN A 593 32.25 33.84 -17.02
CA ASN A 593 32.93 32.62 -17.50
C ASN A 593 32.62 31.45 -16.55
N LEU A 594 32.56 30.21 -17.07
CA LEU A 594 32.07 28.97 -16.40
C LEU A 594 30.53 28.82 -16.31
N GLN A 595 29.82 29.05 -17.42
CA GLN A 595 28.40 28.67 -17.58
C GLN A 595 28.12 28.32 -19.07
N ASN A 596 28.73 27.25 -19.60
CA ASN A 596 28.72 27.01 -21.06
C ASN A 596 29.02 25.56 -21.53
N LEU A 597 28.66 24.51 -20.78
CA LEU A 597 28.96 23.12 -21.20
C LEU A 597 27.85 22.04 -21.02
N GLU A 598 26.79 22.24 -20.23
CA GLU A 598 25.85 21.12 -19.89
C GLU A 598 24.37 21.30 -20.32
N GLU A 599 23.88 22.50 -20.60
CA GLU A 599 22.42 22.74 -20.83
C GLU A 599 21.85 22.27 -22.19
N ASN A 600 22.58 21.48 -23.01
CA ASN A 600 22.25 21.28 -24.44
C ASN A 600 21.91 19.85 -24.90
N PHE A 601 21.76 18.84 -24.02
CA PHE A 601 21.57 17.44 -24.46
C PHE A 601 20.17 16.83 -24.24
N ILE A 602 19.40 17.25 -23.22
CA ILE A 602 18.18 16.54 -22.77
C ILE A 602 16.90 17.17 -23.34
N ILE A 603 16.56 16.92 -24.62
CA ILE A 603 15.34 17.47 -25.26
C ILE A 603 14.51 16.47 -26.11
N ASN A 604 15.06 15.36 -26.61
CA ASN A 604 14.52 14.71 -27.82
C ASN A 604 13.85 13.31 -27.71
N LEU A 605 13.59 12.81 -26.51
CA LEU A 605 12.84 11.57 -26.31
C LEU A 605 11.70 11.80 -25.31
N ARG A 606 10.46 11.56 -25.76
CA ARG A 606 9.23 11.90 -25.03
C ARG A 606 8.91 10.97 -23.87
N ASN A 607 9.65 9.86 -23.80
CA ASN A 607 9.32 8.70 -23.02
C ASN A 607 10.59 8.32 -22.22
N PHE A 608 10.65 8.54 -20.87
CA PHE A 608 11.86 8.38 -20.00
C PHE A 608 11.53 8.24 -18.44
N LEU A 609 12.23 7.43 -17.51
CA LEU A 609 12.11 6.87 -16.03
C LEU A 609 13.50 6.52 -15.40
N SER A 610 13.62 5.32 -14.77
CA SER A 610 14.68 4.87 -13.85
C SER A 610 14.35 3.43 -13.34
N TYR A 611 15.17 2.40 -13.59
CA TYR A 611 15.27 1.09 -12.85
C TYR A 611 16.76 0.64 -12.46
N HIS A 612 17.12 -0.13 -11.38
CA HIS A 612 17.97 -0.05 -10.09
C HIS A 612 17.73 0.64 -8.57
N LEU A 613 17.28 1.82 -7.89
CA LEU A 613 16.70 3.29 -7.91
C LEU A 613 17.67 4.47 -8.31
N GLY A 614 17.56 5.19 -9.49
CA GLY A 614 18.50 5.97 -10.45
C GLY A 614 19.83 5.46 -11.20
N ASN A 615 19.90 4.44 -12.13
CA ASN A 615 21.09 3.71 -12.75
C ASN A 615 20.75 3.10 -14.13
N TYR A 616 19.84 2.11 -14.25
CA TYR A 616 19.38 1.56 -15.52
C TYR A 616 18.14 2.38 -15.89
N HIS A 617 17.98 2.63 -17.17
CA HIS A 617 17.17 3.70 -17.72
C HIS A 617 16.99 3.34 -19.22
N VAL A 618 15.85 3.46 -19.94
CA VAL A 618 15.68 3.26 -21.40
C VAL A 618 14.64 4.16 -22.07
N TYR A 619 15.04 5.17 -22.84
CA TYR A 619 14.05 6.02 -23.52
C TYR A 619 13.40 5.25 -24.68
N TRP A 620 12.28 5.72 -25.22
CA TRP A 620 11.72 5.11 -26.42
C TRP A 620 10.68 5.98 -27.14
N LYS A 621 10.07 5.38 -28.16
CA LYS A 621 8.98 5.87 -29.00
C LYS A 621 8.42 4.71 -29.83
N PHE A 622 7.32 4.93 -30.52
CA PHE A 622 6.74 4.00 -31.48
C PHE A 622 6.19 4.73 -32.71
N ASN A 623 5.80 3.93 -33.69
CA ASN A 623 4.84 4.25 -34.74
C ASN A 623 3.95 3.01 -34.98
N GLN A 624 3.19 2.99 -36.08
CA GLN A 624 2.27 1.90 -36.43
C GLN A 624 2.94 0.56 -36.79
N THR A 625 4.28 0.50 -36.89
CA THR A 625 5.03 -0.66 -37.41
C THR A 625 6.27 -1.02 -36.60
N HIS A 626 6.87 -0.05 -35.93
CA HIS A 626 8.14 -0.21 -35.21
C HIS A 626 8.15 0.54 -33.90
N ILE A 627 9.07 0.10 -33.05
CA ILE A 627 9.27 0.58 -31.70
C ILE A 627 10.78 0.78 -31.48
N THR A 628 11.18 2.00 -31.09
CA THR A 628 12.60 2.40 -30.96
C THR A 628 12.89 2.72 -29.51
N PHE A 629 14.01 2.25 -28.96
CA PHE A 629 14.37 2.28 -27.55
C PHE A 629 15.84 2.72 -27.37
N GLU A 630 16.24 3.16 -26.17
CA GLU A 630 17.56 3.72 -25.83
C GLU A 630 17.94 3.50 -24.35
N VAL A 631 18.59 2.37 -24.02
CA VAL A 631 19.08 2.09 -22.66
C VAL A 631 20.21 3.03 -22.27
N HIS A 632 20.27 3.36 -20.99
CA HIS A 632 21.31 4.03 -20.24
C HIS A 632 21.44 3.18 -18.98
N VAL A 633 22.59 2.55 -18.72
CA VAL A 633 22.74 1.55 -17.67
C VAL A 633 23.99 1.88 -16.87
N LYS A 634 23.84 2.28 -15.61
CA LYS A 634 24.97 2.45 -14.68
C LYS A 634 25.49 1.07 -14.27
N THR A 635 26.23 0.55 -15.23
CA THR A 635 27.08 -0.62 -15.28
C THR A 635 28.25 -0.28 -16.22
N ARG A 636 29.23 -1.16 -16.31
CA ARG A 636 30.32 -1.11 -17.32
C ARG A 636 30.38 -2.34 -18.22
N GLY A 637 29.54 -3.34 -17.96
CA GLY A 637 29.44 -4.57 -18.74
C GLY A 637 28.10 -4.69 -19.47
N TYR A 638 27.60 -5.91 -19.60
CA TYR A 638 26.45 -6.21 -20.46
C TYR A 638 25.09 -5.76 -19.94
N VAL A 639 24.12 -5.74 -20.86
CA VAL A 639 22.79 -5.10 -20.86
C VAL A 639 21.84 -5.88 -21.82
N GLY A 640 20.62 -6.27 -21.45
CA GLY A 640 19.72 -7.15 -22.26
C GLY A 640 18.73 -6.53 -23.31
N PHE A 641 18.09 -7.32 -24.27
CA PHE A 641 17.11 -6.87 -25.33
C PHE A 641 15.77 -7.59 -26.04
N GLY A 642 14.79 -8.44 -25.54
CA GLY A 642 13.28 -8.62 -25.92
C GLY A 642 12.05 -9.09 -24.93
N PHE A 643 11.10 -10.05 -25.29
CA PHE A 643 9.84 -10.84 -24.83
C PHE A 643 9.71 -12.45 -24.32
N SER A 644 9.02 -12.91 -23.19
CA SER A 644 8.25 -14.25 -22.82
C SER A 644 7.00 -14.37 -21.81
N PRO A 645 5.86 -15.09 -22.03
CA PRO A 645 4.50 -14.97 -21.43
C PRO A 645 4.19 -14.75 -19.91
N ASN A 646 5.11 -14.86 -18.93
CA ASN A 646 4.72 -15.35 -17.57
C ASN A 646 5.34 -14.75 -16.28
N GLY A 647 6.39 -13.92 -16.31
CA GLY A 647 7.02 -13.32 -15.11
C GLY A 647 8.53 -13.51 -14.89
N LYS A 648 9.22 -14.37 -15.65
CA LYS A 648 10.25 -15.24 -15.04
C LYS A 648 11.64 -15.14 -15.73
N MET A 649 12.17 -16.26 -16.23
CA MET A 649 13.33 -16.32 -17.14
C MET A 649 13.20 -17.38 -18.28
N TYR A 650 12.05 -18.04 -18.45
CA TYR A 650 11.72 -18.90 -19.62
C TYR A 650 10.18 -18.99 -19.83
N PRO A 651 9.57 -19.03 -21.06
CA PRO A 651 10.10 -19.15 -22.47
C PRO A 651 10.01 -17.95 -23.45
N SER A 652 11.01 -17.62 -24.28
CA SER A 652 11.33 -16.22 -24.70
C SER A 652 12.15 -16.02 -26.00
N ASP A 653 12.27 -14.82 -26.63
CA ASP A 653 13.45 -14.33 -27.45
C ASP A 653 14.65 -13.89 -26.48
N VAL A 654 15.77 -13.26 -26.82
CA VAL A 654 16.63 -12.40 -25.93
C VAL A 654 17.24 -11.34 -26.80
N VAL A 655 17.78 -10.27 -26.21
CA VAL A 655 19.10 -9.89 -26.72
C VAL A 655 20.05 -9.61 -25.58
N VAL A 656 21.34 -9.53 -25.85
CA VAL A 656 22.34 -9.01 -24.93
C VAL A 656 23.32 -8.12 -25.71
N GLY A 657 23.72 -7.01 -25.12
CA GLY A 657 24.76 -6.13 -25.63
C GLY A 657 25.61 -5.49 -24.52
N TRP A 658 26.78 -4.99 -24.87
CA TRP A 658 27.77 -4.38 -23.98
C TRP A 658 28.68 -3.44 -24.77
N VAL A 659 29.65 -2.76 -24.15
CA VAL A 659 30.56 -1.83 -24.84
C VAL A 659 32.00 -2.02 -24.36
N LYS A 660 32.80 -2.75 -25.13
CA LYS A 660 34.17 -3.14 -24.79
C LYS A 660 35.19 -2.33 -25.56
N ASP A 661 36.15 -1.70 -24.89
CA ASP A 661 37.17 -0.83 -25.51
C ASP A 661 36.57 0.28 -26.42
N GLY A 662 35.32 0.70 -26.14
CA GLY A 662 34.55 1.66 -26.96
C GLY A 662 33.83 1.04 -28.18
N VAL A 663 33.84 -0.29 -28.33
CA VAL A 663 33.13 -1.04 -29.39
C VAL A 663 31.85 -1.66 -28.82
N PRO A 664 30.66 -1.34 -29.34
CA PRO A 664 29.42 -1.96 -28.88
C PRO A 664 29.24 -3.37 -29.45
N HIS A 665 28.87 -4.29 -28.57
CA HIS A 665 28.41 -5.65 -28.87
C HIS A 665 26.90 -5.72 -28.69
N PHE A 666 26.20 -6.52 -29.50
CA PHE A 666 24.74 -6.66 -29.45
C PHE A 666 24.28 -7.90 -30.24
N SER A 667 23.47 -8.75 -29.62
CA SER A 667 23.14 -10.09 -30.13
C SER A 667 21.76 -10.56 -29.69
N ASP A 668 20.91 -10.85 -30.67
CA ASP A 668 19.51 -11.31 -30.59
C ASP A 668 19.40 -12.85 -30.48
N CYS A 669 18.41 -13.35 -29.75
CA CYS A 669 18.43 -14.58 -28.95
C CYS A 669 17.03 -15.17 -28.65
N HIS A 670 16.99 -16.24 -27.84
CA HIS A 670 15.83 -16.83 -27.15
C HIS A 670 16.23 -17.47 -25.83
N THR A 671 15.29 -17.75 -24.91
CA THR A 671 15.58 -18.70 -23.81
C THR A 671 14.72 -19.95 -23.86
N VAL A 672 15.40 -21.05 -23.51
CA VAL A 672 14.86 -22.40 -23.32
C VAL A 672 14.96 -22.87 -21.86
N GLY A 673 15.26 -21.96 -20.92
CA GLY A 673 15.32 -22.30 -19.49
C GLY A 673 15.92 -21.22 -18.59
N HIS A 674 16.06 -21.52 -17.29
CA HIS A 674 16.68 -20.63 -16.30
C HIS A 674 18.23 -20.67 -16.35
N PHE A 675 18.80 -20.54 -17.54
CA PHE A 675 20.25 -20.53 -17.81
C PHE A 675 20.57 -19.52 -18.92
N GLN A 676 21.80 -19.51 -19.43
CA GLN A 676 22.21 -18.55 -20.46
C GLN A 676 21.31 -18.64 -21.70
N PRO A 677 20.91 -17.49 -22.28
CA PRO A 677 20.17 -17.46 -23.53
C PRO A 677 20.88 -18.13 -24.71
N VAL A 678 20.09 -18.58 -25.67
CA VAL A 678 20.52 -19.13 -26.96
C VAL A 678 20.45 -18.01 -27.99
N LYS A 679 21.41 -17.87 -28.90
CA LYS A 679 21.34 -16.86 -29.98
C LYS A 679 20.30 -17.25 -31.02
N ASP A 680 19.50 -16.30 -31.52
CA ASP A 680 18.41 -16.60 -32.44
C ASP A 680 18.93 -16.77 -33.88
N ILE A 681 18.08 -17.39 -34.70
CA ILE A 681 18.25 -17.61 -36.13
C ILE A 681 17.75 -16.39 -36.91
N SER A 682 16.67 -15.73 -36.46
CA SER A 682 16.37 -14.35 -36.86
C SER A 682 17.26 -13.36 -36.10
N GLN A 683 17.26 -12.10 -36.51
CA GLN A 683 17.86 -10.98 -35.75
C GLN A 683 16.98 -9.72 -35.99
N ASP A 684 15.79 -9.70 -35.38
CA ASP A 684 14.77 -8.66 -35.52
C ASP A 684 15.07 -7.37 -34.72
N TRP A 685 15.96 -7.48 -33.74
CA TRP A 685 16.44 -6.36 -32.95
C TRP A 685 17.66 -5.68 -33.62
N THR A 686 17.54 -4.39 -33.95
CA THR A 686 18.60 -3.60 -34.63
C THR A 686 19.26 -2.59 -33.69
N LEU A 687 20.56 -2.70 -33.43
CA LEU A 687 21.35 -1.67 -32.73
C LEU A 687 21.51 -0.40 -33.60
N LEU A 688 21.34 0.76 -32.97
CA LEU A 688 21.40 2.12 -33.53
C LEU A 688 22.55 2.95 -32.93
N HIS A 689 22.96 2.68 -31.69
CA HIS A 689 24.08 3.34 -30.99
C HIS A 689 24.44 2.53 -29.74
N GLY A 690 25.71 2.60 -29.31
CA GLY A 690 26.15 2.14 -28.01
C GLY A 690 27.39 2.94 -27.57
N GLU A 691 27.43 3.36 -26.31
CA GLU A 691 28.55 4.09 -25.71
C GLU A 691 28.71 3.81 -24.22
N GLU A 692 29.89 4.16 -23.71
CA GLU A 692 30.26 4.16 -22.30
C GLU A 692 30.41 5.61 -21.83
N ASN A 693 29.46 6.14 -21.06
CA ASN A 693 29.51 7.55 -20.63
C ASN A 693 29.53 7.71 -19.09
N ASN A 694 29.45 8.95 -18.59
CA ASN A 694 29.50 9.25 -17.15
C ASN A 694 28.40 8.58 -16.33
N PHE A 695 27.32 8.15 -16.98
CA PHE A 695 26.23 7.44 -16.38
C PHE A 695 26.45 5.93 -16.43
N GLY A 696 26.87 5.38 -17.58
CA GLY A 696 27.30 3.98 -17.75
C GLY A 696 27.16 3.51 -19.20
N THR A 697 26.97 2.20 -19.42
CA THR A 697 26.62 1.59 -20.71
C THR A 697 25.29 2.14 -21.26
N VAL A 698 25.33 2.97 -22.29
CA VAL A 698 24.17 3.39 -23.08
C VAL A 698 24.12 2.53 -24.34
N LEU A 699 22.95 1.97 -24.69
CA LEU A 699 22.69 1.33 -25.99
C LEU A 699 21.38 1.88 -26.58
N LYS A 700 21.14 1.68 -27.87
CA LYS A 700 19.96 2.21 -28.57
C LYS A 700 19.62 1.33 -29.74
N PHE A 701 18.34 1.11 -30.00
CA PHE A 701 17.90 -0.02 -30.82
C PHE A 701 16.42 0.06 -31.21
N GLN A 702 15.99 -0.83 -32.09
CA GLN A 702 14.63 -0.86 -32.64
C GLN A 702 14.22 -2.28 -33.04
N ARG A 703 12.92 -2.57 -32.92
CA ARG A 703 12.26 -3.80 -33.40
C ARG A 703 10.98 -3.44 -34.17
N PRO A 704 10.48 -4.30 -35.06
CA PRO A 704 9.07 -4.31 -35.44
C PRO A 704 8.11 -4.44 -34.25
N LEU A 705 6.82 -4.14 -34.48
CA LEU A 705 5.73 -4.51 -33.55
C LEU A 705 5.29 -5.97 -33.71
N ARG A 706 5.60 -6.57 -34.86
CA ARG A 706 5.27 -7.94 -35.29
C ARG A 706 6.45 -8.39 -36.14
N THR A 707 7.10 -9.48 -35.76
CA THR A 707 8.34 -9.98 -36.39
C THR A 707 8.09 -11.24 -37.21
N CYS A 708 7.12 -12.06 -36.78
CA CYS A 708 6.75 -13.33 -37.38
C CYS A 708 7.81 -14.44 -37.24
N ASP A 709 8.67 -14.34 -36.21
CA ASP A 709 9.30 -15.52 -35.61
C ASP A 709 8.33 -16.18 -34.60
N ASP A 710 8.54 -17.46 -34.29
CA ASP A 710 7.77 -18.23 -33.31
C ASP A 710 8.41 -18.19 -31.89
N ASN A 711 9.66 -17.73 -31.76
CA ASN A 711 10.33 -17.49 -30.46
C ASN A 711 9.97 -16.11 -29.87
N ASP A 712 9.67 -15.15 -30.75
CA ASP A 712 9.28 -13.78 -30.45
C ASP A 712 7.85 -13.67 -29.93
N THR A 713 7.57 -12.67 -29.08
CA THR A 713 6.19 -12.18 -28.92
C THR A 713 5.90 -10.84 -29.57
N ASP A 714 4.75 -10.85 -30.23
CA ASP A 714 4.06 -9.75 -30.86
C ASP A 714 3.62 -8.64 -29.90
N ILE A 715 3.74 -7.39 -30.34
CA ILE A 715 3.31 -6.21 -29.58
C ILE A 715 1.84 -5.86 -29.87
N VAL A 716 1.05 -5.60 -28.81
CA VAL A 716 -0.38 -5.20 -28.87
C VAL A 716 -0.70 -3.96 -28.02
N ASP A 717 -1.95 -3.48 -28.18
CA ASP A 717 -2.64 -2.59 -27.23
C ASP A 717 -3.09 -3.35 -25.98
N ASP A 718 -3.46 -4.62 -26.16
CA ASP A 718 -3.57 -5.62 -25.13
C ASP A 718 -2.20 -5.87 -24.47
N THR A 719 -2.21 -6.72 -23.47
CA THR A 719 -1.33 -6.74 -22.34
C THR A 719 0.11 -7.25 -22.59
N MET A 720 1.16 -6.69 -21.92
CA MET A 720 2.55 -6.83 -22.34
C MET A 720 3.69 -6.87 -21.30
N ARG A 721 3.78 -7.89 -20.39
CA ARG A 721 5.03 -8.41 -19.74
C ARG A 721 6.26 -8.41 -20.71
N LEU A 722 7.52 -8.47 -20.22
CA LEU A 722 8.59 -7.73 -20.95
C LEU A 722 10.12 -7.93 -20.47
N ILE A 723 11.12 -8.87 -20.70
CA ILE A 723 12.48 -9.06 -19.90
C ILE A 723 13.75 -8.08 -20.06
N PHE A 724 14.88 -8.10 -19.22
CA PHE A 724 16.12 -7.26 -18.72
C PHE A 724 17.28 -8.02 -18.05
N SER A 725 18.55 -7.75 -18.33
CA SER A 725 19.62 -7.98 -17.35
C SER A 725 20.81 -7.02 -17.50
N TYR A 726 21.73 -7.06 -16.53
CA TYR A 726 23.08 -6.55 -16.73
C TYR A 726 24.17 -7.29 -15.96
N HIS A 727 25.44 -7.00 -16.25
CA HIS A 727 26.60 -7.34 -15.42
C HIS A 727 27.57 -6.15 -15.35
N PRO A 728 28.28 -5.92 -14.22
CA PRO A 728 29.40 -4.96 -14.19
C PRO A 728 30.50 -5.31 -15.19
N ASP A 729 30.64 -6.60 -15.50
CA ASP A 729 31.71 -7.12 -16.37
C ASP A 729 31.17 -7.45 -17.77
N ASP A 730 32.01 -7.24 -18.79
CA ASP A 730 31.76 -7.72 -20.15
C ASP A 730 31.83 -9.26 -20.24
N PRO A 731 30.92 -9.92 -20.97
CA PRO A 731 31.09 -11.28 -21.45
C PRO A 731 32.38 -11.43 -22.26
N THR A 732 32.96 -12.63 -22.26
CA THR A 732 34.06 -12.94 -23.20
C THR A 732 33.55 -13.08 -24.63
N ASP A 733 32.32 -13.57 -24.78
CA ASP A 733 31.60 -13.79 -26.03
C ASP A 733 30.11 -14.08 -25.76
N ASP A 734 29.29 -14.08 -26.81
CA ASP A 734 27.85 -14.39 -26.81
C ASP A 734 27.48 -15.74 -26.15
N THR A 735 28.43 -16.66 -25.99
CA THR A 735 28.22 -18.02 -25.46
C THR A 735 28.75 -18.23 -24.03
N HIS A 736 29.32 -17.19 -23.41
CA HIS A 736 29.82 -17.22 -22.02
C HIS A 736 29.46 -15.92 -21.26
N MET A 737 28.18 -15.76 -20.92
CA MET A 737 27.67 -14.61 -20.17
C MET A 737 27.82 -14.86 -18.65
N PRO A 738 28.44 -13.95 -17.89
CA PRO A 738 28.47 -14.06 -16.44
C PRO A 738 27.06 -13.93 -15.87
N TRP A 739 26.72 -14.74 -14.88
CA TRP A 739 25.41 -14.62 -14.22
C TRP A 739 25.27 -13.23 -13.61
N HIS A 740 24.28 -12.46 -14.08
CA HIS A 740 23.58 -11.27 -13.53
C HIS A 740 23.17 -11.33 -12.03
N GLY A 741 23.93 -12.06 -11.23
CA GLY A 741 23.81 -12.20 -9.79
C GLY A 741 22.51 -12.83 -9.31
N ALA A 742 22.46 -12.86 -7.98
CA ALA A 742 21.24 -12.59 -7.23
C ALA A 742 21.00 -11.06 -7.14
N THR A 743 21.59 -10.23 -8.03
CA THR A 743 21.56 -8.76 -7.97
C THR A 743 21.82 -8.07 -9.35
N ARG A 744 21.13 -8.42 -10.49
CA ARG A 744 20.90 -7.61 -11.76
C ARG A 744 19.70 -7.71 -12.86
N ARG A 745 18.51 -8.39 -12.81
CA ARG A 745 17.65 -8.82 -14.01
C ARG A 745 16.07 -9.16 -13.98
N GLY A 746 14.96 -8.35 -14.07
CA GLY A 746 13.47 -8.77 -13.88
C GLY A 746 12.14 -7.94 -14.01
N ALA A 747 10.98 -8.48 -13.64
CA ALA A 747 9.72 -8.39 -14.41
C ALA A 747 8.45 -7.55 -13.96
N LYS A 748 8.25 -6.31 -14.44
CA LYS A 748 7.08 -5.37 -14.32
C LYS A 748 7.13 -4.39 -15.50
N SER A 749 6.01 -4.09 -16.15
CA SER A 749 5.69 -3.53 -17.47
C SER A 749 4.48 -2.54 -17.51
N LEU A 750 3.80 -2.40 -18.67
CA LEU A 750 3.57 -1.11 -19.34
C LEU A 750 2.10 -0.76 -19.68
N LEU A 751 1.90 0.18 -20.65
CA LEU A 751 1.09 0.00 -21.90
C LEU A 751 1.84 0.04 -23.27
N LEU A 752 1.58 -0.82 -24.27
CA LEU A 752 2.37 -0.84 -25.52
C LEU A 752 1.89 -0.05 -26.77
N LEU A 753 0.61 0.18 -27.13
CA LEU A 753 0.28 0.82 -28.45
C LEU A 753 -0.77 1.98 -28.58
N SER A 754 -1.42 2.48 -27.52
CA SER A 754 -2.23 3.72 -27.52
C SER A 754 -1.39 5.01 -27.33
N THR A 755 -1.74 6.03 -26.52
CA THR A 755 -1.07 7.36 -26.64
C THR A 755 -0.97 8.33 -25.45
N SER A 756 0.28 8.76 -25.16
CA SER A 756 0.58 9.79 -24.16
C SER A 756 0.27 11.22 -24.62
N LYS A 757 -0.33 12.06 -23.75
CA LYS A 757 -0.65 13.47 -24.09
C LYS A 757 -0.47 14.50 -22.97
N GLN A 758 0.77 14.98 -22.75
CA GLN A 758 1.04 16.11 -21.83
C GLN A 758 0.48 17.42 -22.38
N TYR A 759 -0.58 17.93 -21.75
CA TYR A 759 -1.13 19.25 -22.03
C TYR A 759 -0.55 20.30 -21.07
N LYS A 760 0.10 21.34 -21.63
CA LYS A 760 0.55 22.50 -20.86
C LYS A 760 -0.61 23.13 -20.10
N LEU A 761 -0.42 23.34 -18.79
CA LEU A 761 -1.45 23.90 -17.91
C LEU A 761 -1.70 25.40 -18.18
N PRO A 762 -2.96 25.87 -18.13
CA PRO A 762 -3.30 27.29 -18.16
C PRO A 762 -2.66 28.08 -17.00
N ASN A 763 -2.39 29.38 -17.24
CA ASN A 763 -1.77 30.27 -16.25
C ASN A 763 -2.65 30.55 -15.01
N ASP A 764 -3.97 30.29 -15.08
CA ASP A 764 -4.92 30.41 -13.95
C ASP A 764 -5.21 29.07 -13.25
N SER A 765 -4.38 28.04 -13.50
CA SER A 765 -4.55 26.74 -12.87
C SER A 765 -4.35 26.82 -11.36
N HIS A 766 -5.41 26.52 -10.61
CA HIS A 766 -5.42 26.36 -9.17
C HIS A 766 -5.43 24.87 -8.79
N THR A 767 -5.07 24.55 -7.55
CA THR A 767 -4.98 23.17 -7.05
C THR A 767 -5.76 23.02 -5.75
N LYS A 768 -6.63 22.00 -5.65
CA LYS A 768 -7.41 21.71 -4.44
C LYS A 768 -7.24 20.25 -4.04
N ASP A 769 -6.67 20.05 -2.85
CA ASP A 769 -6.29 18.76 -2.30
C ASP A 769 -7.44 18.22 -1.39
N LEU A 770 -8.30 17.32 -1.92
CA LEU A 770 -9.24 16.45 -1.20
C LEU A 770 -8.52 15.30 -0.46
N VAL A 771 -7.43 15.64 0.21
CA VAL A 771 -6.56 14.72 0.96
C VAL A 771 -7.28 14.02 2.11
N HIS A 772 -6.96 12.78 2.49
CA HIS A 772 -7.20 12.34 3.86
C HIS A 772 -6.54 13.33 4.83
N HIS A 773 -6.89 13.37 6.11
CA HIS A 773 -6.14 14.22 7.03
C HIS A 773 -5.73 13.44 8.25
N GLN A 774 -4.45 13.08 8.24
CA GLN A 774 -3.79 12.31 9.28
C GLN A 774 -4.60 11.09 9.74
N PHE A 775 -5.19 10.40 8.76
CA PHE A 775 -5.81 9.13 8.92
C PHE A 775 -4.77 8.06 9.25
N ARG A 776 -4.83 7.63 10.50
CA ARG A 776 -4.27 6.38 11.03
C ARG A 776 -4.66 5.17 10.17
N ILE A 777 -3.81 4.72 9.23
CA ILE A 777 -4.10 3.49 8.45
C ILE A 777 -3.98 2.27 9.36
N PRO A 778 -5.06 1.49 9.52
CA PRO A 778 -5.06 0.05 9.41
C PRO A 778 -3.79 -0.59 8.91
N SER A 779 -3.05 -1.00 9.92
CA SER A 779 -2.32 -2.24 9.99
C SER A 779 -3.21 -3.50 9.67
N LYS A 780 -4.30 -3.44 8.85
CA LYS A 780 -5.26 -4.55 8.54
C LYS A 780 -5.20 -4.96 7.08
N ARG A 781 -5.13 -6.27 6.76
CA ARG A 781 -4.94 -6.79 5.38
C ARG A 781 -5.79 -6.17 4.28
N THR A 782 -6.99 -5.69 4.61
CA THR A 782 -7.73 -4.78 3.76
C THR A 782 -8.40 -3.73 4.64
N THR A 783 -8.38 -2.46 4.22
CA THR A 783 -9.29 -1.42 4.72
C THR A 783 -9.73 -0.50 3.61
N TYR A 784 -11.00 -0.09 3.66
CA TYR A 784 -11.55 1.02 2.89
C TYR A 784 -11.85 2.16 3.87
N GLN A 785 -11.16 3.29 3.78
CA GLN A 785 -11.36 4.45 4.64
C GLN A 785 -11.84 5.66 3.84
N CYS A 786 -12.85 6.33 4.39
CA CYS A 786 -13.50 7.48 3.82
C CYS A 786 -13.18 8.77 4.57
N ARG A 787 -13.13 9.90 3.86
CA ARG A 787 -13.11 11.26 4.44
C ARG A 787 -14.03 12.19 3.66
N VAL A 788 -14.66 13.15 4.34
CA VAL A 788 -15.58 14.11 3.71
C VAL A 788 -14.93 15.47 3.53
N TYR A 789 -15.03 16.02 2.33
CA TYR A 789 -14.69 17.41 1.98
C TYR A 789 -15.92 18.26 1.78
N SER A 790 -15.74 19.56 1.98
CA SER A 790 -16.58 20.61 1.39
C SER A 790 -15.74 21.42 0.40
N LEU A 791 -16.33 21.79 -0.73
CA LEU A 791 -15.78 22.69 -1.74
C LEU A 791 -16.51 24.05 -1.78
N GLU A 792 -17.11 24.48 -0.67
CA GLU A 792 -17.86 25.74 -0.58
C GLU A 792 -17.00 27.01 -0.71
N ASP A 793 -15.67 26.89 -0.61
CA ASP A 793 -14.74 27.95 -1.00
C ASP A 793 -14.67 28.17 -2.52
N ILE A 794 -15.18 27.23 -3.31
CA ILE A 794 -15.32 27.32 -4.77
C ILE A 794 -16.79 27.64 -5.10
N SER A 795 -17.19 28.90 -4.86
CA SER A 795 -18.58 29.38 -4.97
C SER A 795 -19.07 29.65 -6.40
N THR A 796 -18.23 29.44 -7.41
CA THR A 796 -18.58 29.54 -8.83
C THR A 796 -18.05 28.32 -9.59
N LYS A 797 -18.68 27.99 -10.73
CA LYS A 797 -18.28 26.84 -11.55
C LYS A 797 -16.82 26.96 -12.01
N HIS A 798 -16.06 25.90 -11.80
CA HIS A 798 -14.70 25.71 -12.33
C HIS A 798 -14.59 24.32 -12.97
N HIS A 799 -13.66 24.14 -13.90
CA HIS A 799 -13.36 22.82 -14.48
C HIS A 799 -12.07 22.27 -13.91
N THR A 800 -12.14 21.07 -13.35
CA THR A 800 -10.99 20.21 -13.12
C THR A 800 -10.49 19.75 -14.49
N ILE A 801 -9.29 20.18 -14.85
CA ILE A 801 -8.67 19.96 -16.15
C ILE A 801 -7.57 18.91 -16.10
N LYS A 802 -7.19 18.54 -14.87
CA LYS A 802 -6.25 17.51 -14.51
C LYS A 802 -6.46 17.25 -13.02
N PHE A 803 -7.27 16.29 -12.59
CA PHE A 803 -7.05 15.75 -11.24
C PHE A 803 -5.95 14.69 -11.33
N GLU A 804 -5.38 14.33 -10.19
CA GLU A 804 -4.14 13.58 -10.11
C GLU A 804 -3.94 13.14 -8.63
N ALA A 805 -3.20 12.06 -8.36
CA ALA A 805 -3.15 11.29 -7.10
C ALA A 805 -2.35 11.91 -5.92
N VAL A 806 -2.92 12.43 -4.79
CA VAL A 806 -2.11 12.97 -3.63
C VAL A 806 -1.89 11.93 -2.55
N ILE A 807 -0.66 11.90 -2.07
CA ILE A 807 0.10 10.68 -1.85
C ILE A 807 1.24 11.01 -0.82
N GLN A 808 1.16 10.50 0.43
CA GLN A 808 1.83 10.83 1.77
C GLN A 808 3.34 11.28 1.86
N LYS A 809 4.30 10.68 2.61
CA LYS A 809 5.70 10.39 2.15
C LYS A 809 6.27 9.00 2.48
N GLY A 810 5.52 7.95 2.79
CA GLY A 810 4.07 7.67 2.66
C GLY A 810 3.81 6.48 1.76
N HIS A 811 2.67 6.42 1.03
CA HIS A 811 1.74 5.32 0.59
C HIS A 811 1.45 4.73 -0.94
N GLU A 812 2.43 4.41 -1.90
CA GLU A 812 2.99 3.34 -2.95
C GLU A 812 4.02 2.05 -2.64
N PRO A 813 4.01 0.85 -1.82
CA PRO A 813 3.23 -0.19 -0.94
C PRO A 813 1.72 -0.67 -0.68
N PHE A 814 1.09 -0.24 0.41
CA PHE A 814 -0.32 -0.29 0.90
C PHE A 814 -1.55 0.14 0.06
N VAL A 815 -1.74 1.45 -0.30
CA VAL A 815 -3.00 2.11 -0.76
C VAL A 815 -3.53 1.63 -2.11
N HIS A 816 -3.88 0.36 -2.21
CA HIS A 816 -4.36 -0.31 -3.42
C HIS A 816 -5.32 0.49 -4.31
N HIS A 817 -6.30 1.21 -3.77
CA HIS A 817 -7.13 2.07 -4.61
C HIS A 817 -7.75 3.21 -3.83
N MET A 818 -8.52 4.05 -4.51
CA MET A 818 -9.37 5.05 -3.88
C MET A 818 -10.70 5.13 -4.61
N ASN A 819 -11.59 5.99 -4.13
CA ASN A 819 -12.78 6.45 -4.83
C ASN A 819 -13.22 7.82 -4.24
N VAL A 820 -13.17 8.95 -4.99
CA VAL A 820 -13.93 10.17 -4.62
C VAL A 820 -15.43 9.84 -4.67
N TYR A 821 -16.35 10.62 -4.12
CA TYR A 821 -17.78 10.57 -4.43
C TYR A 821 -18.33 11.99 -4.42
N LYS A 822 -19.01 12.44 -5.49
CA LYS A 822 -19.58 13.80 -5.56
C LYS A 822 -20.99 13.77 -4.98
N CYS A 823 -21.15 14.14 -3.72
CA CYS A 823 -22.34 13.85 -2.95
C CYS A 823 -23.33 15.01 -2.88
N HIS A 824 -24.60 14.67 -3.01
CA HIS A 824 -25.73 15.59 -2.99
C HIS A 824 -26.36 15.63 -1.59
N ASN A 825 -26.51 16.82 -1.00
CA ASN A 825 -27.11 17.08 0.31
C ASN A 825 -26.50 16.28 1.50
N TYR A 826 -25.22 15.93 1.41
CA TYR A 826 -24.51 15.16 2.42
C TYR A 826 -24.29 15.96 3.74
N PRO A 827 -24.55 15.43 4.94
CA PRO A 827 -24.65 16.23 6.17
C PRO A 827 -23.38 16.96 6.61
N ARG A 828 -23.54 18.25 6.89
CA ARG A 828 -22.47 19.19 7.26
C ARG A 828 -21.69 18.77 8.51
N ASN A 829 -22.33 18.07 9.45
CA ASN A 829 -21.71 17.55 10.68
C ASN A 829 -20.66 16.44 10.43
N TYR A 830 -20.56 15.92 9.21
CA TYR A 830 -19.56 14.92 8.81
C TYR A 830 -18.41 15.51 7.96
N ILE A 831 -18.49 16.76 7.50
CA ILE A 831 -17.38 17.45 6.80
C ILE A 831 -16.11 17.37 7.67
N GLY A 832 -14.98 17.04 7.07
CA GLY A 832 -13.68 16.96 7.72
C GLY A 832 -13.46 15.73 8.62
N ARG A 833 -14.41 14.79 8.70
CA ARG A 833 -14.22 13.51 9.42
C ARG A 833 -13.59 12.45 8.52
N ASN A 834 -12.71 11.64 9.11
CA ASN A 834 -12.29 10.34 8.59
C ASN A 834 -13.16 9.24 9.23
N PHE A 835 -13.47 8.16 8.52
CA PHE A 835 -14.15 6.96 9.03
C PHE A 835 -14.00 5.76 8.09
N GLU A 836 -14.11 4.52 8.57
CA GLU A 836 -14.03 3.32 7.73
C GLU A 836 -15.29 3.21 6.86
N CYS A 837 -15.15 3.15 5.53
CA CYS A 837 -16.20 3.47 4.56
C CYS A 837 -17.48 2.67 4.73
N TYR A 838 -17.36 1.41 5.17
CA TYR A 838 -18.46 0.43 5.15
C TYR A 838 -18.84 -0.10 6.53
N THR A 839 -18.19 0.34 7.61
CA THR A 839 -18.53 -0.03 9.01
C THR A 839 -19.27 1.09 9.76
N VAL A 840 -19.55 2.20 9.08
CA VAL A 840 -20.30 3.35 9.58
C VAL A 840 -21.81 3.26 9.34
N PRO A 841 -22.62 4.09 10.03
CA PRO A 841 -24.01 4.37 9.63
C PRO A 841 -24.12 4.73 8.14
N VAL A 842 -25.21 4.31 7.50
CA VAL A 842 -25.38 4.43 6.04
C VAL A 842 -25.49 5.89 5.57
N ASP A 843 -25.81 6.83 6.47
CA ASP A 843 -25.74 8.27 6.26
C ASP A 843 -24.31 8.86 6.42
N MET A 844 -23.30 8.00 6.56
CA MET A 844 -21.89 8.36 6.39
C MET A 844 -21.24 7.60 5.22
N MET A 845 -21.89 6.60 4.63
CA MET A 845 -21.30 5.83 3.53
C MET A 845 -21.09 6.69 2.27
N PRO A 846 -20.12 6.30 1.41
CA PRO A 846 -20.04 6.75 0.02
C PRO A 846 -21.40 6.87 -0.66
N CYS A 847 -21.69 8.03 -1.26
CA CYS A 847 -22.98 8.29 -1.91
C CYS A 847 -23.13 7.61 -3.29
N GLY A 848 -22.21 6.72 -3.68
CA GLY A 848 -22.24 5.97 -4.94
C GLY A 848 -22.09 6.81 -6.23
N ASN A 849 -22.07 8.15 -6.16
CA ASN A 849 -21.91 9.00 -7.34
C ASN A 849 -20.44 9.07 -7.79
N VAL A 850 -20.15 8.26 -8.80
CA VAL A 850 -18.82 7.93 -9.25
C VAL A 850 -18.55 8.73 -10.54
N VAL A 851 -17.52 9.61 -10.52
CA VAL A 851 -17.36 10.73 -11.49
C VAL A 851 -15.91 10.93 -12.01
N ALA A 852 -14.95 10.13 -11.51
CA ALA A 852 -13.72 10.72 -10.98
C ALA A 852 -12.73 9.77 -10.23
N GLY A 853 -11.90 8.87 -10.83
CA GLY A 853 -10.39 8.85 -10.90
C GLY A 853 -9.09 8.03 -10.39
N TRP A 854 -8.88 6.94 -9.60
CA TRP A 854 -7.50 6.37 -9.30
C TRP A 854 -7.34 4.93 -8.68
N ALA A 855 -6.21 4.22 -8.91
CA ALA A 855 -5.66 3.10 -8.07
C ALA A 855 -4.12 2.92 -8.13
N VAL A 856 -3.62 1.69 -8.16
CA VAL A 856 -2.19 1.36 -8.17
C VAL A 856 -1.56 1.48 -9.53
N GLY A 857 -0.65 2.42 -9.77
CA GLY A 857 0.27 2.53 -10.91
C GLY A 857 0.22 3.88 -11.66
N SER A 858 -0.25 4.97 -11.02
CA SER A 858 -1.41 5.83 -11.40
C SER A 858 -1.12 7.29 -11.09
N GLY A 859 -0.32 7.88 -11.97
CA GLY A 859 -0.11 9.29 -12.13
C GLY A 859 -1.29 10.13 -12.63
N PRO A 860 -1.05 11.21 -13.41
CA PRO A 860 -1.69 12.46 -13.03
C PRO A 860 -2.75 12.96 -14.03
N PHE A 861 -3.78 12.18 -14.29
CA PHE A 861 -4.38 12.20 -15.62
C PHE A 861 -5.05 13.65 -16.02
N HIS A 862 -4.46 14.44 -16.95
CA HIS A 862 -4.94 15.70 -17.62
C HIS A 862 -6.09 15.53 -18.63
N PHE A 863 -7.32 15.95 -18.35
CA PHE A 863 -8.45 15.84 -19.31
C PHE A 863 -8.14 16.39 -20.71
N PRO A 864 -8.79 15.89 -21.79
CA PRO A 864 -8.63 16.43 -23.14
C PRO A 864 -8.91 17.95 -23.18
N PRO A 865 -8.24 18.76 -24.04
CA PRO A 865 -8.27 20.22 -23.95
C PRO A 865 -9.65 20.87 -24.05
N ASN A 866 -10.63 20.16 -24.61
CA ASN A 866 -12.04 20.54 -24.76
C ASN A 866 -12.94 20.06 -23.60
N VAL A 867 -12.46 19.23 -22.68
CA VAL A 867 -13.26 18.53 -21.64
C VAL A 867 -12.73 18.84 -20.24
N GLY A 868 -13.60 18.96 -19.23
CA GLY A 868 -13.19 18.98 -17.83
C GLY A 868 -14.30 18.59 -16.86
N LEU A 869 -13.95 18.05 -15.70
CA LEU A 869 -14.91 17.66 -14.65
C LEU A 869 -15.35 18.89 -13.84
N PRO A 870 -16.64 19.24 -13.80
CA PRO A 870 -17.09 20.49 -13.20
C PRO A 870 -17.33 20.41 -11.68
N ILE A 871 -16.80 21.42 -10.99
CA ILE A 871 -16.90 21.66 -9.54
C ILE A 871 -17.48 23.07 -9.28
N GLY A 872 -17.97 23.34 -8.06
CA GLY A 872 -18.53 24.65 -7.70
C GLY A 872 -19.87 25.01 -8.36
N GLU A 873 -20.67 24.00 -8.75
CA GLU A 873 -21.87 24.20 -9.60
C GLU A 873 -23.18 24.42 -8.83
N ASN A 874 -23.31 23.90 -7.62
CA ASN A 874 -24.58 23.82 -6.88
C ASN A 874 -24.31 23.76 -5.38
N GLU A 875 -25.00 24.60 -4.60
CA GLU A 875 -24.98 24.63 -3.12
C GLU A 875 -25.37 23.30 -2.45
N GLN A 876 -25.93 22.36 -3.22
CA GLN A 876 -26.33 21.01 -2.78
C GLN A 876 -25.28 19.94 -3.14
N GLU A 877 -24.38 20.20 -4.09
CA GLU A 877 -23.29 19.29 -4.52
C GLU A 877 -21.92 19.72 -3.95
N TYR A 878 -21.95 20.33 -2.76
CA TYR A 878 -20.78 20.86 -2.05
C TYR A 878 -19.85 19.80 -1.48
N ALA A 879 -20.39 18.61 -1.18
CA ALA A 879 -19.71 17.59 -0.41
C ALA A 879 -19.05 16.54 -1.29
N TYR A 880 -17.79 16.23 -1.00
CA TYR A 880 -17.03 15.21 -1.73
C TYR A 880 -16.48 14.21 -0.72
N VAL A 881 -16.97 12.96 -0.74
CA VAL A 881 -16.33 11.89 0.04
C VAL A 881 -15.10 11.42 -0.74
N ILE A 882 -14.09 10.91 -0.05
CA ILE A 882 -12.96 10.18 -0.62
C ILE A 882 -12.74 8.92 0.20
N GLU A 883 -13.07 7.80 -0.41
CA GLU A 883 -12.68 6.44 -0.03
C GLU A 883 -11.26 6.12 -0.48
N ILE A 884 -10.60 5.24 0.26
CA ILE A 884 -9.23 4.79 0.07
C ILE A 884 -9.12 3.34 0.51
N HIS A 885 -8.86 2.43 -0.41
CA HIS A 885 -8.50 1.04 -0.14
C HIS A 885 -7.00 0.92 0.12
N TYR A 886 -6.65 0.42 1.30
CA TYR A 886 -5.33 0.00 1.72
C TYR A 886 -5.28 -1.54 1.78
N ASN A 887 -4.45 -2.15 0.94
CA ASN A 887 -4.13 -3.57 0.93
C ASN A 887 -2.87 -3.79 1.77
N ASN A 888 -3.02 -4.52 2.87
CA ASN A 888 -2.01 -4.69 3.90
C ASN A 888 -1.55 -6.15 4.11
N PRO A 889 -0.91 -6.77 3.12
CA PRO A 889 -0.66 -8.21 3.15
C PRO A 889 0.27 -8.67 4.29
N GLY A 890 1.31 -7.91 4.67
CA GLY A 890 2.27 -8.35 5.70
C GLY A 890 2.73 -7.30 6.72
N ALA A 891 1.98 -6.21 6.88
CA ALA A 891 1.17 -6.03 8.11
C ALA A 891 1.93 -5.50 9.52
N VAL A 892 2.38 -4.38 8.73
CA VAL A 892 3.14 -3.06 8.80
C VAL A 892 2.30 -1.85 9.27
N THR A 893 2.98 -0.95 9.99
CA THR A 893 2.49 -0.16 11.13
C THR A 893 2.71 1.33 11.02
N ASP A 894 1.76 2.05 11.61
CA ASP A 894 1.89 3.39 12.17
C ASP A 894 2.08 4.47 11.12
N LEU A 895 1.12 4.45 10.22
CA LEU A 895 1.18 5.16 8.96
C LEU A 895 0.01 6.14 8.98
N VAL A 896 0.37 7.40 9.20
CA VAL A 896 -0.54 8.54 9.08
C VAL A 896 -0.67 8.81 7.59
N ASP A 897 -1.74 8.31 6.98
CA ASP A 897 -2.15 8.71 5.64
C ASP A 897 -2.88 10.04 5.67
N SER A 898 -2.67 10.85 4.65
CA SER A 898 -3.45 12.06 4.39
C SER A 898 -3.61 12.18 2.86
N SER A 899 -3.75 11.06 2.18
CA SER A 899 -3.72 10.92 0.73
C SER A 899 -5.11 11.13 0.19
N GLY A 900 -5.20 11.87 -0.90
CA GLY A 900 -6.48 12.28 -1.44
C GLY A 900 -6.37 13.39 -2.46
N MET A 901 -7.43 13.89 -3.08
CA MET A 901 -7.22 14.24 -4.49
C MET A 901 -6.70 15.64 -4.69
N ARG A 902 -5.67 15.86 -5.50
CA ARG A 902 -5.49 17.20 -6.05
C ARG A 902 -6.17 17.29 -7.39
N PHE A 903 -7.25 18.05 -7.38
CA PHE A 903 -7.91 18.60 -8.55
C PHE A 903 -7.06 19.79 -8.98
N THR A 904 -6.45 19.75 -10.16
CA THR A 904 -5.97 20.97 -10.83
C THR A 904 -7.12 21.50 -11.66
N TYR A 905 -7.58 22.71 -11.34
CA TYR A 905 -8.79 23.31 -11.87
C TYR A 905 -8.54 24.74 -12.34
N THR A 906 -9.32 25.20 -13.31
CA THR A 906 -9.21 26.52 -13.94
C THR A 906 -10.57 27.21 -13.93
N SER A 907 -10.56 28.55 -13.92
CA SER A 907 -11.75 29.38 -14.09
C SER A 907 -12.14 29.50 -15.58
N HIS A 908 -11.20 29.24 -16.49
CA HIS A 908 -11.45 29.15 -17.93
C HIS A 908 -12.13 27.81 -18.26
N LEU A 909 -13.45 27.81 -18.23
CA LEU A 909 -14.27 26.63 -18.53
C LEU A 909 -13.95 26.08 -19.92
N ARG A 910 -13.68 24.76 -19.99
CA ARG A 910 -13.55 24.03 -21.25
C ARG A 910 -14.92 23.75 -21.86
N GLN A 911 -14.94 23.44 -23.16
CA GLN A 911 -16.16 23.31 -23.97
C GLN A 911 -17.21 22.32 -23.41
N TYR A 912 -16.78 21.23 -22.77
CA TYR A 912 -17.66 20.17 -22.28
C TYR A 912 -17.42 19.79 -20.82
N ASP A 913 -18.52 19.51 -20.12
CA ASP A 913 -18.53 18.82 -18.83
C ASP A 913 -18.21 17.33 -19.03
N ALA A 914 -17.25 16.80 -18.27
CA ALA A 914 -17.01 15.37 -18.16
C ALA A 914 -18.01 14.67 -17.21
N GLY A 915 -18.35 13.42 -17.52
CA GLY A 915 -18.99 12.47 -16.62
C GLY A 915 -18.26 11.12 -16.61
N LEU A 916 -18.65 10.24 -15.69
CA LEU A 916 -18.21 8.85 -15.60
C LEU A 916 -19.43 7.94 -15.47
N LEU A 917 -19.37 6.76 -16.08
CA LEU A 917 -20.38 5.71 -16.03
C LEU A 917 -19.78 4.39 -15.50
N THR A 918 -20.03 4.04 -14.25
CA THR A 918 -19.63 2.73 -13.70
C THR A 918 -20.51 1.63 -14.27
N VAL A 919 -19.91 0.55 -14.77
CA VAL A 919 -20.58 -0.65 -15.25
C VAL A 919 -19.94 -1.83 -14.51
N GLY A 920 -20.68 -2.70 -13.82
CA GLY A 920 -20.04 -3.76 -13.05
C GLY A 920 -20.94 -4.78 -12.36
N MET A 921 -20.33 -5.84 -11.83
CA MET A 921 -20.98 -6.79 -10.93
C MET A 921 -20.92 -6.32 -9.48
N ARG A 922 -21.99 -6.56 -8.73
CA ARG A 922 -22.06 -6.26 -7.29
C ARG A 922 -21.14 -7.15 -6.47
N GLU A 923 -20.56 -6.54 -5.45
CA GLU A 923 -19.49 -7.00 -4.59
C GLU A 923 -20.04 -7.90 -3.46
N ASN A 924 -20.80 -8.94 -3.83
CA ASN A 924 -21.45 -9.86 -2.89
C ASN A 924 -21.29 -11.33 -3.30
N HIS A 925 -21.75 -12.24 -2.43
CA HIS A 925 -21.64 -13.69 -2.66
C HIS A 925 -22.54 -14.23 -3.79
N GLN A 926 -23.25 -13.37 -4.55
CA GLN A 926 -23.90 -13.75 -5.81
C GLN A 926 -22.96 -13.62 -7.02
N HIS A 927 -21.73 -13.14 -6.80
CA HIS A 927 -20.61 -13.33 -7.71
C HIS A 927 -19.82 -14.55 -7.19
N ILE A 928 -19.87 -15.67 -7.92
CA ILE A 928 -19.30 -16.95 -7.51
C ILE A 928 -18.29 -17.41 -8.57
N ILE A 929 -17.03 -17.56 -8.16
CA ILE A 929 -15.93 -18.09 -8.98
C ILE A 929 -15.44 -19.38 -8.31
N PRO A 930 -15.74 -20.57 -8.87
CA PRO A 930 -15.32 -21.82 -8.26
C PRO A 930 -13.82 -22.08 -8.45
N PRO A 931 -13.21 -23.02 -7.69
CA PRO A 931 -11.80 -23.38 -7.84
C PRO A 931 -11.51 -24.17 -9.13
N HIS A 932 -10.23 -24.29 -9.47
CA HIS A 932 -9.69 -25.16 -10.52
C HIS A 932 -10.07 -24.81 -11.99
N PHE A 933 -10.49 -23.59 -12.28
CA PHE A 933 -10.64 -23.10 -13.67
C PHE A 933 -9.36 -22.40 -14.15
N ASN A 934 -8.85 -22.76 -15.34
CA ASN A 934 -7.86 -21.94 -16.07
C ASN A 934 -8.51 -20.66 -16.66
N GLU A 935 -9.79 -20.74 -17.01
CA GLU A 935 -10.62 -19.61 -17.43
C GLU A 935 -12.06 -19.82 -16.98
N PHE A 936 -12.52 -18.98 -16.05
CA PHE A 936 -13.92 -18.83 -15.69
C PHE A 936 -14.38 -17.43 -16.10
N LYS A 937 -15.52 -17.31 -16.80
CA LYS A 937 -15.97 -16.06 -17.45
C LYS A 937 -17.33 -15.59 -16.95
N VAL A 938 -17.45 -14.29 -16.73
CA VAL A 938 -18.64 -13.60 -16.20
C VAL A 938 -18.92 -12.38 -17.10
N GLN A 939 -20.18 -12.14 -17.45
CA GLN A 939 -20.58 -11.02 -18.30
C GLN A 939 -21.63 -10.14 -17.61
N ILE A 940 -21.47 -8.82 -17.69
CA ILE A 940 -22.43 -7.81 -17.20
C ILE A 940 -22.60 -6.66 -18.19
N GLU A 941 -23.70 -5.92 -18.15
CA GLU A 941 -24.05 -4.93 -19.19
C GLU A 941 -24.75 -3.66 -18.66
N ALA A 942 -24.25 -2.50 -19.09
CA ALA A 942 -24.98 -1.23 -19.06
C ALA A 942 -26.03 -1.24 -20.18
N THR A 943 -27.23 -1.71 -19.85
CA THR A 943 -28.26 -2.01 -20.85
C THR A 943 -28.75 -0.76 -21.60
N LYS A 944 -29.19 -0.98 -22.85
CA LYS A 944 -29.63 0.06 -23.78
C LYS A 944 -30.77 0.92 -23.27
N GLU A 945 -31.61 0.41 -22.38
CA GLU A 945 -32.67 1.17 -21.70
C GLU A 945 -32.08 2.26 -20.80
N CYS A 946 -31.02 1.95 -20.05
CA CYS A 946 -30.41 2.90 -19.12
C CYS A 946 -29.59 3.97 -19.85
N ILE A 947 -28.81 3.59 -20.87
CA ILE A 947 -28.09 4.56 -21.72
C ILE A 947 -29.07 5.47 -22.47
N SER A 948 -30.08 4.89 -23.12
CA SER A 948 -31.08 5.66 -23.90
C SER A 948 -31.91 6.60 -23.02
N LYS A 949 -32.27 6.17 -21.81
CA LYS A 949 -32.94 7.04 -20.83
C LYS A 949 -32.05 8.20 -20.41
N GLY A 950 -30.78 7.96 -20.09
CA GLY A 950 -29.83 9.02 -19.70
C GLY A 950 -29.63 10.07 -20.79
N LEU A 951 -29.47 9.62 -22.05
CA LEU A 951 -29.38 10.52 -23.22
C LEU A 951 -30.68 11.33 -23.41
N THR A 952 -31.84 10.70 -23.20
CA THR A 952 -33.15 11.36 -23.34
C THR A 952 -33.40 12.40 -22.25
N GLU A 953 -33.10 12.09 -20.97
CA GLU A 953 -33.19 13.05 -19.87
C GLU A 953 -32.24 14.25 -20.05
N ALA A 954 -31.08 14.04 -20.67
CA ALA A 954 -30.11 15.10 -20.99
C ALA A 954 -30.43 15.91 -22.26
N SER A 955 -31.42 15.48 -23.07
CA SER A 955 -31.64 15.98 -24.43
C SER A 955 -30.39 15.90 -25.33
N LEU A 956 -29.60 14.83 -25.17
CA LEU A 956 -28.43 14.52 -25.99
C LEU A 956 -28.75 13.42 -27.01
N ASP A 957 -28.07 13.40 -28.15
CA ASP A 957 -28.19 12.32 -29.16
C ASP A 957 -27.06 11.29 -29.06
N GLU A 958 -25.87 11.73 -28.69
CA GLU A 958 -24.74 10.87 -28.35
C GLU A 958 -23.93 11.43 -27.17
N ILE A 959 -23.25 10.53 -26.46
CA ILE A 959 -22.06 10.86 -25.67
C ILE A 959 -20.84 10.26 -26.36
N LYS A 960 -19.70 10.91 -26.23
CA LYS A 960 -18.41 10.40 -26.65
C LYS A 960 -17.70 9.85 -25.43
N LEU A 961 -17.45 8.55 -25.42
CA LEU A 961 -16.51 7.96 -24.49
C LEU A 961 -15.10 8.40 -24.92
N PHE A 962 -14.27 8.80 -23.96
CA PHE A 962 -12.87 9.13 -24.21
C PHE A 962 -11.89 8.30 -23.38
N ALA A 963 -12.32 7.65 -22.29
CA ALA A 963 -11.53 6.62 -21.61
C ALA A 963 -12.41 5.59 -20.83
N VAL A 964 -11.88 4.44 -20.36
CA VAL A 964 -12.61 3.44 -19.54
C VAL A 964 -11.77 2.69 -18.51
N TRP A 965 -12.25 2.61 -17.26
CA TRP A 965 -11.71 1.85 -16.11
C TRP A 965 -12.08 0.36 -16.06
N GLN A 966 -11.17 -0.58 -16.35
CA GLN A 966 -11.40 -2.01 -16.03
C GLN A 966 -10.87 -2.45 -14.62
N HIS A 967 -11.55 -3.39 -13.91
CA HIS A 967 -11.13 -3.88 -12.57
C HIS A 967 -11.67 -5.26 -12.16
N ALA A 968 -10.79 -6.11 -11.62
CA ALA A 968 -11.03 -7.31 -10.82
C ALA A 968 -10.01 -7.45 -9.64
N HIS A 969 -9.94 -8.60 -8.97
CA HIS A 969 -8.93 -8.92 -7.92
C HIS A 969 -7.96 -10.06 -8.35
N LEU A 970 -7.34 -10.77 -7.39
CA LEU A 970 -6.25 -11.77 -7.52
C LEU A 970 -6.50 -12.98 -8.44
N LEU A 971 -7.72 -13.16 -8.96
CA LEU A 971 -8.04 -14.18 -9.95
C LEU A 971 -8.17 -13.63 -11.37
N GLY A 972 -8.29 -12.32 -11.55
CA GLY A 972 -8.51 -11.72 -12.87
C GLY A 972 -7.43 -12.14 -13.87
N LYS A 973 -7.86 -12.53 -15.07
CA LYS A 973 -7.03 -12.96 -16.21
C LYS A 973 -7.46 -12.36 -17.56
N GLY A 974 -8.65 -11.77 -17.68
CA GLY A 974 -9.00 -10.89 -18.81
C GLY A 974 -10.17 -9.96 -18.49
N ILE A 975 -10.20 -8.74 -19.02
CA ILE A 975 -11.41 -7.90 -19.05
C ILE A 975 -11.60 -7.27 -20.43
N THR A 976 -12.78 -7.48 -21.03
CA THR A 976 -13.17 -6.85 -22.31
C THR A 976 -14.37 -5.93 -22.11
N THR A 977 -14.25 -4.65 -22.48
CA THR A 977 -15.38 -3.71 -22.53
C THR A 977 -15.88 -3.58 -23.96
N ARG A 978 -17.00 -4.23 -24.28
CA ARG A 978 -17.56 -4.34 -25.64
C ARG A 978 -18.58 -3.24 -25.93
N HIS A 979 -18.57 -2.68 -27.14
CA HIS A 979 -19.63 -1.77 -27.63
C HIS A 979 -20.66 -2.57 -28.43
N LEU A 980 -21.91 -2.59 -27.98
CA LEU A 980 -23.02 -3.16 -28.75
C LEU A 980 -23.93 -2.05 -29.28
N ARG A 981 -24.30 -2.14 -30.56
CA ARG A 981 -25.23 -1.22 -31.23
C ARG A 981 -26.31 -2.00 -31.95
N ASN A 982 -27.55 -1.90 -31.47
CA ASN A 982 -28.66 -2.77 -31.89
C ASN A 982 -28.32 -4.26 -31.75
N ASP A 983 -27.70 -4.63 -30.62
CA ASP A 983 -27.29 -5.99 -30.27
C ASP A 983 -26.21 -6.62 -31.18
N VAL A 984 -25.63 -5.84 -32.11
CA VAL A 984 -24.43 -6.18 -32.89
C VAL A 984 -23.20 -5.58 -32.21
N GLU A 985 -22.17 -6.38 -31.99
CA GLU A 985 -20.88 -5.93 -31.47
C GLU A 985 -20.11 -5.10 -32.53
N LEU A 986 -19.50 -4.01 -32.08
CA LEU A 986 -18.55 -3.18 -32.83
C LEU A 986 -17.14 -3.42 -32.27
N GLU A 987 -16.13 -2.75 -32.81
CA GLU A 987 -14.78 -2.71 -32.22
C GLU A 987 -14.85 -2.52 -30.69
N PRO A 988 -14.16 -3.35 -29.88
CA PRO A 988 -14.14 -3.20 -28.43
C PRO A 988 -13.77 -1.78 -28.01
N ILE A 989 -14.42 -1.29 -26.95
CA ILE A 989 -14.11 -0.01 -26.32
C ILE A 989 -12.73 -0.13 -25.66
N ALA A 990 -12.51 -1.27 -25.00
CA ALA A 990 -11.28 -1.70 -24.39
C ALA A 990 -11.23 -3.23 -24.46
N GLU A 991 -10.05 -3.79 -24.71
CA GLU A 991 -9.84 -5.23 -24.61
C GLU A 991 -8.56 -5.51 -23.83
N ASP A 992 -8.65 -6.49 -22.94
CA ASP A 992 -7.51 -7.03 -22.23
C ASP A 992 -7.68 -8.53 -22.01
N GLN A 993 -6.88 -9.34 -22.68
CA GLN A 993 -6.93 -10.80 -22.61
C GLN A 993 -5.87 -11.38 -21.68
N HIS A 994 -5.10 -10.52 -20.99
CA HIS A 994 -4.22 -10.97 -19.92
C HIS A 994 -4.26 -10.02 -18.71
N TYR A 995 -5.48 -9.75 -18.24
CA TYR A 995 -5.71 -9.03 -16.99
C TYR A 995 -4.82 -9.55 -15.85
N ASP A 996 -4.37 -8.64 -15.00
CA ASP A 996 -3.79 -8.97 -13.70
C ASP A 996 -4.47 -8.11 -12.63
N PHE A 997 -4.42 -8.59 -11.42
CA PHE A 997 -4.93 -7.93 -10.24
C PHE A 997 -4.27 -6.61 -9.90
N ASP A 998 -2.94 -6.56 -9.93
CA ASP A 998 -2.27 -5.71 -8.95
C ASP A 998 -2.42 -4.17 -9.20
N TYR A 999 -3.04 -3.68 -10.29
CA TYR A 999 -2.87 -2.31 -10.84
C TYR A 999 -3.86 -2.07 -12.08
N GLN A 1000 -4.66 -0.98 -12.29
CA GLN A 1000 -5.98 -1.04 -13.08
C GLN A 1000 -6.37 0.17 -14.10
N GLU A 1001 -6.98 0.20 -15.35
CA GLU A 1001 -6.74 1.28 -16.49
C GLU A 1001 -7.92 1.98 -17.14
N THR A 1002 -7.75 3.31 -17.43
CA THR A 1002 -8.48 4.26 -18.30
C THR A 1002 -7.75 4.47 -19.62
N ARG A 1003 -8.05 3.53 -20.51
CA ARG A 1003 -7.55 3.51 -21.86
C ARG A 1003 -8.06 4.79 -22.53
N LEU A 1004 -7.29 5.89 -22.63
CA LEU A 1004 -7.69 7.04 -23.45
C LEU A 1004 -7.86 6.49 -24.86
N PHE A 1005 -9.07 6.46 -25.39
CA PHE A 1005 -9.22 5.82 -26.69
C PHE A 1005 -8.38 6.57 -27.72
N ARG A 1006 -7.56 5.82 -28.48
CA ARG A 1006 -6.82 6.34 -29.65
C ARG A 1006 -7.72 7.21 -30.54
N LYS A 1007 -9.02 6.89 -30.53
CA LYS A 1007 -10.14 7.59 -31.15
C LYS A 1007 -11.37 7.51 -30.22
N GLU A 1008 -11.98 8.66 -29.91
CA GLU A 1008 -13.22 8.75 -29.12
C GLU A 1008 -14.35 7.84 -29.66
N VAL A 1009 -15.07 7.15 -28.77
CA VAL A 1009 -16.13 6.18 -29.12
C VAL A 1009 -17.52 6.83 -28.96
N PRO A 1010 -18.30 7.06 -30.04
CA PRO A 1010 -19.62 7.69 -29.94
C PRO A 1010 -20.70 6.66 -29.58
N VAL A 1011 -21.30 6.81 -28.40
CA VAL A 1011 -22.39 5.97 -27.86
C VAL A 1011 -23.74 6.70 -27.95
N ARG A 1012 -24.77 6.01 -28.43
CA ARG A 1012 -26.07 6.54 -28.87
C ARG A 1012 -27.25 5.84 -28.20
N LYS A 1013 -28.45 6.42 -28.36
CA LYS A 1013 -29.71 5.77 -28.00
C LYS A 1013 -29.84 4.45 -28.78
N GLY A 1014 -30.09 3.35 -28.08
CA GLY A 1014 -30.13 1.98 -28.64
C GLY A 1014 -28.82 1.18 -28.49
N ASP A 1015 -27.73 1.80 -28.08
CA ASP A 1015 -26.48 1.09 -27.76
C ASP A 1015 -26.48 0.53 -26.33
N SER A 1016 -25.72 -0.54 -26.08
CA SER A 1016 -25.33 -1.00 -24.75
C SER A 1016 -23.83 -1.22 -24.64
N ILE A 1017 -23.32 -1.30 -23.40
CA ILE A 1017 -21.91 -1.53 -23.11
C ILE A 1017 -21.77 -2.74 -22.20
N ARG A 1018 -21.07 -3.78 -22.67
CA ARG A 1018 -20.85 -5.02 -21.91
C ARG A 1018 -19.44 -5.06 -21.33
N VAL A 1019 -19.30 -5.73 -20.20
CA VAL A 1019 -18.02 -6.06 -19.57
C VAL A 1019 -17.97 -7.56 -19.40
N ASP A 1020 -16.98 -8.17 -20.02
CA ASP A 1020 -16.65 -9.58 -19.85
C ASP A 1020 -15.43 -9.66 -18.94
N CYS A 1021 -15.51 -10.36 -17.80
CA CYS A 1021 -14.39 -10.63 -16.90
C CYS A 1021 -14.05 -12.12 -16.92
N THR A 1022 -12.77 -12.45 -17.11
CA THR A 1022 -12.19 -13.80 -17.12
C THR A 1022 -11.29 -13.98 -15.91
N TYR A 1023 -11.31 -15.16 -15.29
CA TYR A 1023 -10.55 -15.49 -14.07
C TYR A 1023 -9.78 -16.81 -14.19
N ASP A 1024 -8.58 -16.88 -13.62
CA ASP A 1024 -7.83 -18.11 -13.35
C ASP A 1024 -7.93 -18.45 -11.85
N SER A 1025 -8.60 -19.55 -11.52
CA SER A 1025 -8.74 -20.09 -10.16
C SER A 1025 -8.00 -21.42 -9.95
N THR A 1026 -7.07 -21.80 -10.84
CA THR A 1026 -6.32 -23.08 -10.79
C THR A 1026 -5.70 -23.36 -9.43
N LEU A 1027 -5.10 -22.33 -8.82
CA LEU A 1027 -4.40 -22.40 -7.52
C LEU A 1027 -5.32 -22.21 -6.30
N ARG A 1028 -6.63 -21.99 -6.49
CA ARG A 1028 -7.61 -21.98 -5.39
C ARG A 1028 -8.13 -23.39 -5.17
N ASN A 1029 -8.30 -23.80 -3.91
CA ASN A 1029 -8.96 -25.06 -3.53
C ASN A 1029 -10.42 -24.87 -3.07
N ASN A 1030 -10.84 -23.62 -2.87
CA ASN A 1030 -12.15 -23.23 -2.37
C ASN A 1030 -12.79 -22.21 -3.32
N ILE A 1031 -14.12 -22.10 -3.27
CA ILE A 1031 -14.88 -21.06 -3.97
C ILE A 1031 -14.40 -19.66 -3.55
N THR A 1032 -14.27 -18.77 -4.53
CA THR A 1032 -13.99 -17.36 -4.33
C THR A 1032 -15.26 -16.55 -4.62
N TYR A 1033 -15.73 -15.83 -3.61
CA TYR A 1033 -16.94 -15.00 -3.69
C TYR A 1033 -16.59 -13.54 -4.01
N GLY A 1034 -17.50 -12.80 -4.64
CA GLY A 1034 -17.37 -11.37 -4.81
C GLY A 1034 -17.38 -10.62 -3.47
N GLY A 1035 -16.57 -9.56 -3.39
CA GLY A 1035 -16.42 -8.78 -2.16
C GLY A 1035 -15.14 -7.97 -2.07
N LEU A 1036 -14.97 -7.30 -0.94
CA LEU A 1036 -14.02 -6.20 -0.76
C LEU A 1036 -12.56 -6.61 -0.48
N SER A 1037 -12.31 -7.85 -0.04
CA SER A 1037 -10.94 -8.33 0.18
C SER A 1037 -10.25 -8.64 -1.14
N THR A 1038 -8.93 -8.49 -1.21
CA THR A 1038 -8.12 -8.93 -2.34
C THR A 1038 -8.16 -10.46 -2.55
N ALA A 1039 -8.60 -11.21 -1.53
CA ALA A 1039 -8.88 -12.64 -1.65
C ALA A 1039 -10.28 -12.97 -2.20
N ASN A 1040 -11.22 -12.01 -2.14
CA ASN A 1040 -12.51 -12.00 -2.83
C ASN A 1040 -12.35 -11.37 -4.23
N GLU A 1041 -13.42 -11.28 -5.02
CA GLU A 1041 -13.37 -10.80 -6.41
C GLU A 1041 -14.30 -9.64 -6.78
N MET A 1042 -13.99 -8.97 -7.90
CA MET A 1042 -14.75 -7.86 -8.48
C MET A 1042 -14.75 -7.93 -10.02
N CYS A 1043 -15.64 -7.18 -10.69
CA CYS A 1043 -15.69 -7.08 -12.16
C CYS A 1043 -16.33 -5.75 -12.58
N PHE A 1044 -15.56 -4.86 -13.22
CA PHE A 1044 -16.05 -3.52 -13.57
C PHE A 1044 -15.46 -2.93 -14.88
N SER A 1045 -16.16 -1.93 -15.42
CA SER A 1045 -15.75 -0.94 -16.43
C SER A 1045 -16.31 0.46 -16.05
N PHE A 1046 -15.49 1.46 -15.69
CA PHE A 1046 -15.95 2.81 -15.32
C PHE A 1046 -15.55 3.86 -16.38
N ILE A 1047 -16.51 4.32 -17.16
CA ILE A 1047 -16.27 4.89 -18.48
C ILE A 1047 -16.38 6.41 -18.47
N TYR A 1048 -15.37 7.10 -18.97
CA TYR A 1048 -15.31 8.57 -19.08
C TYR A 1048 -15.92 9.04 -20.37
N TYR A 1049 -16.82 10.01 -20.27
CA TYR A 1049 -17.54 10.52 -21.42
C TYR A 1049 -17.86 12.01 -21.32
N TYR A 1050 -18.18 12.60 -22.47
CA TYR A 1050 -18.77 13.93 -22.58
C TYR A 1050 -19.79 13.99 -23.72
N PRO A 1051 -20.79 14.89 -23.69
CA PRO A 1051 -21.16 15.75 -22.57
C PRO A 1051 -21.74 14.96 -21.39
N ARG A 1052 -21.53 15.44 -20.17
CA ARG A 1052 -22.08 14.84 -18.94
C ARG A 1052 -23.62 14.69 -18.98
N PHE A 1053 -24.13 13.51 -18.60
CA PHE A 1053 -25.57 13.20 -18.52
C PHE A 1053 -25.98 12.66 -17.12
N PRO A 1054 -27.27 12.39 -16.82
CA PRO A 1054 -27.71 12.01 -15.48
C PRO A 1054 -27.29 10.62 -14.98
N LEU A 1055 -26.96 9.66 -15.85
CA LEU A 1055 -26.57 8.30 -15.45
C LEU A 1055 -25.10 8.28 -15.02
N TYR A 1056 -24.80 7.72 -13.83
CA TYR A 1056 -23.42 7.60 -13.32
C TYR A 1056 -22.99 6.17 -12.97
N MET A 1057 -23.94 5.24 -12.79
CA MET A 1057 -23.62 3.85 -12.44
C MET A 1057 -24.73 2.89 -12.88
N THR A 1058 -24.33 1.72 -13.37
CA THR A 1058 -25.14 0.54 -13.67
C THR A 1058 -24.46 -0.69 -13.07
N THR A 1059 -25.03 -1.27 -12.01
CA THR A 1059 -24.50 -2.52 -11.40
C THR A 1059 -25.49 -3.67 -11.49
N GLN A 1060 -24.97 -4.88 -11.71
CA GLN A 1060 -25.75 -6.11 -11.87
C GLN A 1060 -25.41 -7.16 -10.80
N SER A 1061 -26.37 -8.05 -10.55
CA SER A 1061 -26.15 -9.33 -9.85
C SER A 1061 -26.66 -10.45 -10.73
N LEU A 1062 -26.00 -11.60 -10.69
CA LEU A 1062 -26.47 -12.83 -11.33
C LEU A 1062 -27.75 -13.32 -10.65
N ILE A 1063 -28.66 -13.80 -11.48
CA ILE A 1063 -29.83 -14.57 -11.10
C ILE A 1063 -29.55 -16.00 -11.55
N TYR A 1064 -29.20 -16.88 -10.62
CA TYR A 1064 -28.99 -18.30 -10.90
C TYR A 1064 -30.34 -19.03 -11.04
N ASP A 1065 -31.14 -18.63 -12.02
CA ASP A 1065 -32.41 -19.29 -12.42
C ASP A 1065 -32.19 -20.52 -13.31
N THR A 1066 -30.98 -20.65 -13.86
CA THR A 1066 -30.47 -21.82 -14.60
C THR A 1066 -30.11 -23.02 -13.72
N ILE A 1067 -29.74 -22.80 -12.46
CA ILE A 1067 -29.22 -23.84 -11.56
C ILE A 1067 -30.37 -24.70 -10.97
N PRO A 1068 -30.43 -26.02 -11.25
CA PRO A 1068 -31.49 -26.88 -10.73
C PRO A 1068 -31.44 -27.01 -9.20
N GLY A 1069 -32.58 -26.79 -8.55
CA GLY A 1069 -32.75 -26.92 -7.09
C GLY A 1069 -32.67 -25.59 -6.34
N HIS A 1070 -32.13 -24.53 -6.94
CA HIS A 1070 -32.15 -23.18 -6.37
C HIS A 1070 -33.52 -22.50 -6.55
N SER A 1071 -33.93 -21.66 -5.59
CA SER A 1071 -35.24 -21.01 -5.58
C SER A 1071 -35.32 -19.83 -6.55
N SER A 1072 -36.15 -19.92 -7.58
CA SER A 1072 -36.39 -18.85 -8.56
C SER A 1072 -37.29 -17.71 -8.05
N LEU A 1073 -37.66 -17.68 -6.76
CA LEU A 1073 -38.58 -16.71 -6.17
C LEU A 1073 -37.91 -15.37 -5.81
N LEU A 1074 -37.38 -14.68 -6.81
CA LEU A 1074 -36.81 -13.34 -6.67
C LEU A 1074 -37.86 -12.26 -6.39
N SER A 1075 -38.18 -12.04 -5.12
CA SER A 1075 -38.91 -10.85 -4.70
C SER A 1075 -38.44 -10.28 -3.35
N PHE A 1076 -37.88 -9.06 -3.42
CA PHE A 1076 -37.58 -8.10 -2.35
C PHE A 1076 -36.30 -8.28 -1.50
N SER A 1077 -35.78 -7.11 -1.10
CA SER A 1077 -34.60 -6.84 -0.27
C SER A 1077 -33.21 -7.07 -0.90
N TRP A 1078 -32.22 -6.39 -0.30
CA TRP A 1078 -30.78 -6.59 -0.48
C TRP A 1078 -30.16 -7.34 0.72
N ASP A 1079 -31.01 -7.72 1.69
CA ASP A 1079 -30.62 -8.29 2.99
C ASP A 1079 -31.09 -9.75 3.19
N ASP A 1080 -31.58 -10.45 2.14
CA ASP A 1080 -31.95 -11.87 2.29
C ASP A 1080 -30.72 -12.77 2.20
N GLN A 1081 -30.06 -12.88 3.35
CA GLN A 1081 -28.87 -13.70 3.54
C GLN A 1081 -29.17 -15.21 3.36
N SER A 1082 -30.43 -15.64 3.50
CA SER A 1082 -30.79 -17.06 3.54
C SER A 1082 -30.73 -17.74 2.17
N SER A 1083 -31.19 -17.09 1.10
CA SER A 1083 -31.05 -17.62 -0.27
C SER A 1083 -29.60 -17.56 -0.77
N VAL A 1084 -28.82 -16.59 -0.29
CA VAL A 1084 -27.39 -16.48 -0.57
C VAL A 1084 -26.62 -17.62 0.12
N GLU A 1085 -26.96 -17.94 1.36
CA GLU A 1085 -26.44 -19.10 2.08
C GLU A 1085 -26.91 -20.42 1.45
N GLU A 1086 -28.17 -20.54 1.00
CA GLU A 1086 -28.68 -21.73 0.28
C GLU A 1086 -27.89 -22.01 -1.01
N LEU A 1087 -27.64 -20.97 -1.82
CA LEU A 1087 -26.83 -21.07 -3.04
C LEU A 1087 -25.36 -21.42 -2.72
N ALA A 1088 -24.75 -20.78 -1.73
CA ALA A 1088 -23.39 -21.08 -1.30
C ALA A 1088 -23.25 -22.55 -0.86
N ASN A 1089 -24.12 -23.03 0.02
CA ASN A 1089 -24.15 -24.42 0.47
C ASN A 1089 -24.35 -25.40 -0.70
N LEU A 1090 -25.19 -25.07 -1.69
CA LEU A 1090 -25.38 -25.91 -2.88
C LEU A 1090 -24.10 -26.02 -3.73
N VAL A 1091 -23.47 -24.87 -4.03
CA VAL A 1091 -22.22 -24.79 -4.82
C VAL A 1091 -21.04 -25.43 -4.09
N GLU A 1092 -21.03 -25.41 -2.74
CA GLU A 1092 -20.04 -26.13 -1.93
C GLU A 1092 -20.19 -27.66 -1.96
N THR A 1093 -21.30 -28.23 -2.46
CA THR A 1093 -21.44 -29.69 -2.66
C THR A 1093 -20.96 -30.21 -4.01
N TYR A 1094 -20.56 -29.32 -4.93
CA TYR A 1094 -20.15 -29.70 -6.29
C TYR A 1094 -18.71 -30.23 -6.30
N ASP A 1095 -18.46 -31.29 -7.09
CA ASP A 1095 -17.10 -31.76 -7.34
C ASP A 1095 -16.41 -30.85 -8.37
N TRP A 1096 -15.70 -29.84 -7.85
CA TRP A 1096 -14.94 -28.89 -8.66
C TRP A 1096 -13.69 -29.49 -9.32
N THR A 1097 -13.37 -30.77 -9.10
CA THR A 1097 -12.30 -31.46 -9.83
C THR A 1097 -12.77 -32.00 -11.18
N ASP A 1098 -14.09 -32.18 -11.39
CA ASP A 1098 -14.70 -32.67 -12.64
C ASP A 1098 -14.86 -31.55 -13.69
N ASP A 1099 -14.22 -31.72 -14.86
CA ASP A 1099 -14.33 -30.80 -16.00
C ASP A 1099 -15.76 -30.62 -16.52
N SER A 1100 -16.62 -31.63 -16.40
CA SER A 1100 -18.03 -31.55 -16.83
C SER A 1100 -18.86 -30.69 -15.89
N VAL A 1101 -18.58 -30.74 -14.58
CA VAL A 1101 -19.17 -29.85 -13.56
C VAL A 1101 -18.70 -28.41 -13.78
N ARG A 1102 -17.39 -28.21 -13.96
CA ARG A 1102 -16.81 -26.89 -14.31
C ARG A 1102 -17.44 -26.31 -15.58
N SER A 1103 -17.43 -27.08 -16.67
CA SER A 1103 -17.98 -26.67 -17.98
C SER A 1103 -19.47 -26.36 -17.92
N LYS A 1104 -20.25 -27.13 -17.15
CA LYS A 1104 -21.69 -26.85 -16.96
C LYS A 1104 -21.91 -25.57 -16.17
N PHE A 1105 -21.23 -25.38 -15.03
CA PHE A 1105 -21.42 -24.18 -14.21
C PHE A 1105 -21.05 -22.90 -14.98
N GLN A 1106 -20.02 -22.95 -15.83
CA GLN A 1106 -19.68 -21.87 -16.76
C GLN A 1106 -20.84 -21.50 -17.69
N GLN A 1107 -21.55 -22.50 -18.24
CA GLN A 1107 -22.71 -22.26 -19.09
C GLN A 1107 -23.92 -21.78 -18.28
N ASP A 1108 -24.17 -22.34 -17.10
CA ASP A 1108 -25.26 -21.89 -16.21
C ASP A 1108 -25.07 -20.41 -15.80
N VAL A 1109 -23.82 -19.96 -15.61
CA VAL A 1109 -23.45 -18.56 -15.33
C VAL A 1109 -23.64 -17.64 -16.54
N LEU A 1110 -23.18 -18.02 -17.73
CA LEU A 1110 -23.32 -17.19 -18.94
C LEU A 1110 -24.77 -17.08 -19.43
N ASN A 1111 -25.61 -18.07 -19.11
CA ASN A 1111 -27.05 -18.06 -19.43
C ASN A 1111 -27.93 -17.56 -18.27
N SER A 1112 -27.35 -17.16 -17.12
CA SER A 1112 -28.09 -16.64 -15.97
C SER A 1112 -28.75 -15.29 -16.28
N SER A 1113 -29.97 -15.06 -15.79
CA SER A 1113 -30.59 -13.73 -15.89
C SER A 1113 -29.78 -12.66 -15.13
N LEU A 1114 -29.80 -11.40 -15.59
CA LEU A 1114 -29.02 -10.29 -15.00
C LEU A 1114 -29.92 -9.21 -14.38
N ARG A 1115 -29.65 -8.84 -13.12
CA ARG A 1115 -30.46 -7.86 -12.37
C ARG A 1115 -29.87 -6.45 -12.36
N SER A 1116 -30.14 -5.66 -13.41
CA SER A 1116 -29.65 -4.27 -13.54
C SER A 1116 -30.17 -3.32 -12.46
N THR A 1117 -29.25 -2.56 -11.84
CA THR A 1117 -29.54 -1.35 -11.04
C THR A 1117 -28.92 -0.14 -11.72
N CYS A 1118 -29.72 0.82 -12.19
CA CYS A 1118 -29.22 2.04 -12.85
C CYS A 1118 -29.46 3.27 -11.95
N CYS A 1119 -28.41 4.09 -11.74
CA CYS A 1119 -28.34 5.13 -10.72
C CYS A 1119 -28.13 6.53 -11.33
N TRP A 1120 -28.88 7.52 -10.82
CA TRP A 1120 -29.13 8.80 -11.49
C TRP A 1120 -28.77 10.00 -10.59
N LYS A 1121 -28.14 11.04 -11.15
CA LYS A 1121 -27.53 12.20 -10.46
C LYS A 1121 -28.43 12.96 -9.46
N HIS A 1122 -29.75 12.81 -9.55
CA HIS A 1122 -30.73 13.46 -8.66
C HIS A 1122 -31.59 12.50 -7.85
N SER A 1123 -31.31 11.19 -7.88
CA SER A 1123 -32.01 10.20 -7.07
C SER A 1123 -31.31 10.08 -5.70
N PRO A 1124 -31.93 10.45 -4.57
CA PRO A 1124 -31.28 10.39 -3.27
C PRO A 1124 -31.25 8.96 -2.71
N VAL A 1125 -30.91 7.95 -3.53
CA VAL A 1125 -31.17 6.52 -3.26
C VAL A 1125 -30.69 6.11 -1.88
N VAL A 1126 -29.43 6.42 -1.53
CA VAL A 1126 -28.91 6.14 -0.18
C VAL A 1126 -29.67 6.95 0.87
N TYR A 1127 -29.75 8.27 0.71
CA TYR A 1127 -30.32 9.16 1.73
C TYR A 1127 -31.81 8.96 2.01
N GLU A 1128 -32.64 8.94 0.98
CA GLU A 1128 -34.07 8.75 1.13
C GLU A 1128 -34.44 7.29 1.37
N ALA A 1129 -33.77 6.28 0.77
CA ALA A 1129 -34.10 4.90 1.12
C ALA A 1129 -33.70 4.58 2.57
N VAL A 1130 -32.57 5.09 3.08
CA VAL A 1130 -32.17 4.95 4.49
C VAL A 1130 -33.09 5.75 5.41
N ARG A 1131 -33.38 7.02 5.10
CA ARG A 1131 -34.29 7.85 5.91
C ARG A 1131 -35.69 7.26 5.94
N GLN A 1132 -36.21 6.75 4.81
CA GLN A 1132 -37.47 6.01 4.77
C GLN A 1132 -37.39 4.64 5.44
N ARG A 1133 -36.26 3.91 5.37
CA ARG A 1133 -36.04 2.63 6.08
C ARG A 1133 -36.08 2.87 7.59
N GLN A 1134 -35.32 3.83 8.10
CA GLN A 1134 -35.38 4.25 9.51
C GLN A 1134 -36.79 4.70 9.91
N HIS A 1135 -37.52 5.41 9.04
CA HIS A 1135 -38.89 5.85 9.32
C HIS A 1135 -39.91 4.69 9.31
N ARG A 1136 -39.75 3.71 8.41
CA ARG A 1136 -40.53 2.46 8.35
C ARG A 1136 -40.22 1.58 9.56
N GLU A 1137 -38.96 1.29 9.84
CA GLU A 1137 -38.54 0.53 11.03
C GLU A 1137 -39.03 1.17 12.33
N LYS A 1138 -39.04 2.50 12.43
CA LYS A 1138 -39.57 3.21 13.61
C LYS A 1138 -41.09 3.07 13.73
N GLN A 1139 -41.82 3.14 12.62
CA GLN A 1139 -43.26 2.87 12.57
C GLN A 1139 -43.55 1.39 12.90
N GLU A 1140 -42.78 0.44 12.37
CA GLU A 1140 -42.91 -0.99 12.62
C GLU A 1140 -42.56 -1.35 14.07
N LYS A 1141 -41.50 -0.79 14.65
CA LYS A 1141 -41.14 -0.95 16.07
C LYS A 1141 -42.24 -0.40 16.98
N GLU A 1142 -42.91 0.68 16.60
CA GLU A 1142 -44.07 1.21 17.34
C GLU A 1142 -45.36 0.40 17.12
N GLN A 1143 -45.61 -0.09 15.90
CA GLN A 1143 -46.71 -1.00 15.58
C GLN A 1143 -46.56 -2.33 16.31
N MET A 1144 -45.34 -2.89 16.37
CA MET A 1144 -44.96 -4.02 17.22
C MET A 1144 -45.20 -3.75 18.71
N ARG A 1145 -44.89 -2.54 19.21
CA ARG A 1145 -45.28 -2.15 20.58
C ARG A 1145 -46.78 -2.17 20.76
N ARG A 1146 -47.55 -1.56 19.85
CA ARG A 1146 -49.02 -1.50 19.91
C ARG A 1146 -49.65 -2.91 19.81
N VAL A 1147 -49.11 -3.80 18.98
CA VAL A 1147 -49.51 -5.22 18.88
C VAL A 1147 -49.16 -5.96 20.18
N LYS A 1148 -47.90 -5.92 20.66
CA LYS A 1148 -47.50 -6.60 21.91
C LYS A 1148 -48.24 -6.07 23.14
N GLU A 1149 -48.62 -4.80 23.17
CA GLU A 1149 -49.48 -4.22 24.21
C GLU A 1149 -50.94 -4.68 24.08
N THR A 1150 -51.46 -4.77 22.85
CA THR A 1150 -52.79 -5.33 22.58
C THR A 1150 -52.85 -6.81 22.93
N GLU A 1151 -51.80 -7.59 22.64
CA GLU A 1151 -51.66 -8.99 23.06
C GLU A 1151 -51.53 -9.12 24.58
N ARG A 1152 -50.75 -8.26 25.26
CA ARG A 1152 -50.72 -8.21 26.73
C ARG A 1152 -52.12 -7.93 27.29
N LYS A 1153 -52.86 -6.96 26.74
CA LYS A 1153 -54.26 -6.69 27.12
C LYS A 1153 -55.19 -7.86 26.79
N ARG A 1154 -54.96 -8.61 25.70
CA ARG A 1154 -55.76 -9.79 25.29
C ARG A 1154 -55.45 -11.01 26.17
N LYS A 1155 -54.18 -11.26 26.51
CA LYS A 1155 -53.74 -12.28 27.49
C LYS A 1155 -54.21 -11.95 28.91
N TYR A 1156 -54.16 -10.68 29.32
CA TYR A 1156 -54.72 -10.24 30.61
C TYR A 1156 -56.25 -10.42 30.66
N ARG A 1157 -56.99 -10.00 29.63
CA ARG A 1157 -58.44 -10.26 29.51
C ARG A 1157 -58.76 -11.76 29.43
N LYS A 1158 -57.89 -12.58 28.83
CA LYS A 1158 -58.05 -14.04 28.80
C LYS A 1158 -57.81 -14.64 30.19
N ARG A 1159 -56.70 -14.32 30.87
CA ARG A 1159 -56.46 -14.72 32.27
C ARG A 1159 -57.60 -14.32 33.18
N LYS A 1160 -58.06 -13.06 33.14
CA LYS A 1160 -59.20 -12.63 33.97
C LYS A 1160 -60.52 -13.34 33.62
N ARG A 1161 -60.69 -13.83 32.39
CA ARG A 1161 -61.80 -14.73 32.05
C ARG A 1161 -61.60 -16.14 32.60
N GLU A 1162 -60.39 -16.66 32.56
CA GLU A 1162 -60.03 -17.99 33.08
C GLU A 1162 -60.06 -18.04 34.62
N GLU A 1163 -59.67 -16.94 35.28
CA GLU A 1163 -59.85 -16.67 36.71
C GLU A 1163 -61.35 -16.64 37.05
N ASN A 1164 -62.15 -15.77 36.41
CA ASN A 1164 -63.61 -15.74 36.62
C ASN A 1164 -64.29 -17.10 36.33
N ILE A 1165 -63.82 -17.87 35.33
CA ILE A 1165 -64.36 -19.20 35.01
C ILE A 1165 -63.93 -20.23 36.05
N ASN A 1166 -62.72 -20.13 36.60
CA ASN A 1166 -62.28 -20.98 37.71
C ASN A 1166 -63.01 -20.62 39.01
N ASP A 1167 -63.30 -19.35 39.28
CA ASP A 1167 -64.12 -18.93 40.42
C ASP A 1167 -65.56 -19.45 40.27
N GLN A 1168 -66.15 -19.37 39.07
CA GLN A 1168 -67.44 -20.01 38.78
C GLN A 1168 -67.36 -21.54 38.96
N ARG A 1169 -66.33 -22.20 38.43
CA ARG A 1169 -66.15 -23.66 38.56
C ARG A 1169 -65.89 -24.10 40.00
N GLN A 1170 -65.18 -23.33 40.82
CA GLN A 1170 -65.01 -23.63 42.24
C GLN A 1170 -66.34 -23.48 43.00
N ASN A 1171 -67.16 -22.48 42.68
CA ASN A 1171 -68.51 -22.36 43.22
C ASN A 1171 -69.46 -23.47 42.73
N GLU A 1172 -69.32 -23.92 41.47
CA GLU A 1172 -70.06 -25.06 40.92
C GLU A 1172 -69.60 -26.39 41.52
N ASP A 1173 -68.30 -26.61 41.76
CA ASP A 1173 -67.75 -27.79 42.45
C ASP A 1173 -68.10 -27.80 43.94
N LEU A 1174 -68.11 -26.64 44.61
CA LEU A 1174 -68.60 -26.53 46.00
C LEU A 1174 -70.09 -26.89 46.09
N ASN A 1175 -70.92 -26.36 45.18
CA ASN A 1175 -72.33 -26.74 45.09
C ASN A 1175 -72.52 -28.22 44.71
N MET A 1176 -71.72 -28.76 43.78
CA MET A 1176 -71.80 -30.18 43.39
C MET A 1176 -71.35 -31.10 44.52
N ARG A 1177 -70.32 -30.77 45.30
CA ARG A 1177 -69.90 -31.54 46.49
C ARG A 1177 -70.99 -31.55 47.56
N ASN A 1178 -71.53 -30.38 47.91
CA ASN A 1178 -72.69 -30.25 48.81
C ASN A 1178 -73.93 -31.04 48.31
N THR A 1179 -74.07 -31.20 47.00
CA THR A 1179 -75.14 -32.01 46.36
C THR A 1179 -74.82 -33.51 46.29
N PHE A 1180 -73.54 -33.89 46.25
CA PHE A 1180 -73.10 -35.30 46.20
C PHE A 1180 -73.16 -35.95 47.58
N GLU A 1181 -72.75 -35.23 48.63
CA GLU A 1181 -72.87 -35.73 50.02
C GLU A 1181 -74.35 -35.96 50.36
N ASN A 1182 -75.24 -35.00 50.06
CA ASN A 1182 -76.70 -35.14 50.18
C ASN A 1182 -77.35 -36.22 49.29
N ARG A 1183 -76.64 -36.77 48.29
CA ARG A 1183 -77.15 -37.86 47.44
C ARG A 1183 -76.60 -39.24 47.82
N THR A 1184 -75.50 -39.30 48.56
CA THR A 1184 -74.84 -40.55 48.91
C THR A 1184 -75.63 -41.35 49.95
N GLU A 1185 -76.35 -40.69 50.87
CA GLU A 1185 -77.33 -41.37 51.74
C GLU A 1185 -78.51 -41.96 50.97
N LYS A 1186 -78.98 -41.24 49.92
CA LYS A 1186 -80.25 -41.55 49.26
C LYS A 1186 -80.18 -42.67 48.22
N HIS A 1187 -78.99 -43.22 47.97
CA HIS A 1187 -78.77 -44.37 47.08
C HIS A 1187 -78.56 -45.71 47.82
N ARG A 1188 -78.89 -45.77 49.12
CA ARG A 1188 -78.98 -47.03 49.89
C ARG A 1188 -80.34 -47.75 49.77
N ALA A 1189 -81.27 -47.21 48.98
CA ALA A 1189 -82.60 -47.76 48.75
C ALA A 1189 -82.92 -47.96 47.26
N LEU A 1190 -83.80 -48.92 46.98
CA LEU A 1190 -84.47 -49.15 45.68
C LEU A 1190 -83.61 -49.62 44.49
N LYS A 1191 -82.75 -50.61 44.76
CA LYS A 1191 -82.43 -51.69 43.81
C LYS A 1191 -83.72 -52.47 43.45
N LYS A 1192 -84.56 -51.98 42.51
CA LYS A 1192 -85.75 -52.69 41.99
C LYS A 1192 -86.01 -52.48 40.47
N LEU A 1193 -85.45 -53.42 39.70
CA LEU A 1193 -85.93 -54.07 38.46
C LEU A 1193 -87.02 -53.43 37.53
N LYS A 1194 -86.70 -53.52 36.22
CA LYS A 1194 -87.50 -53.99 35.04
C LYS A 1194 -88.35 -53.04 34.16
N LEU A 1195 -87.96 -53.03 32.86
CA LEU A 1195 -88.79 -53.17 31.62
C LEU A 1195 -89.79 -52.03 31.22
N ALA A 1196 -90.12 -51.77 29.94
CA ALA A 1196 -89.53 -52.15 28.64
C ALA A 1196 -90.14 -51.42 27.40
N LEU A 1197 -89.29 -51.08 26.40
CA LEU A 1197 -89.53 -51.10 24.93
C LEU A 1197 -90.64 -50.13 24.35
N PRO A 1198 -91.06 -50.16 23.05
CA PRO A 1198 -90.61 -49.11 22.09
C PRO A 1198 -91.65 -48.59 21.02
N LYS A 1199 -91.27 -47.60 20.17
CA LYS A 1199 -91.46 -47.54 18.68
C LYS A 1199 -91.24 -46.15 18.00
N SER A 1200 -90.43 -46.13 16.93
CA SER A 1200 -90.51 -45.45 15.59
C SER A 1200 -91.55 -44.34 15.24
N PRO A 1201 -91.38 -43.54 14.14
CA PRO A 1201 -90.18 -43.07 13.38
C PRO A 1201 -90.27 -41.64 12.71
N ASP A 1202 -89.33 -41.33 11.80
CA ASP A 1202 -89.41 -40.51 10.54
C ASP A 1202 -88.81 -39.06 10.48
N ARG A 1203 -88.72 -38.51 9.25
CA ARG A 1203 -87.79 -37.48 8.72
C ARG A 1203 -88.49 -36.14 8.33
N ARG A 1204 -87.70 -35.05 8.09
CA ARG A 1204 -87.54 -34.30 6.79
C ARG A 1204 -87.04 -32.82 6.84
N VAL A 1205 -86.37 -32.39 5.74
CA VAL A 1205 -86.48 -31.08 4.99
C VAL A 1205 -85.69 -29.80 5.39
N THR A 1206 -84.64 -29.50 4.58
CA THR A 1206 -84.38 -28.33 3.67
C THR A 1206 -84.28 -26.84 4.10
N THR A 1207 -83.05 -26.29 4.03
CA THR A 1207 -82.48 -25.15 3.23
C THR A 1207 -83.27 -23.87 2.79
N ILE A 1208 -82.57 -22.69 2.75
CA ILE A 1208 -82.64 -21.48 1.84
C ILE A 1208 -82.95 -20.05 2.44
N VAL A 1209 -81.89 -19.22 2.60
CA VAL A 1209 -81.56 -17.83 2.07
C VAL A 1209 -82.54 -16.59 2.08
N ALA A 1210 -81.98 -15.41 2.46
CA ALA A 1210 -82.33 -13.97 2.15
C ALA A 1210 -83.51 -13.29 2.92
N TYR A 1211 -83.70 -11.94 3.02
CA TYR A 1211 -83.55 -10.82 2.03
C TYR A 1211 -82.99 -9.46 2.61
N LEU A 1212 -83.36 -8.30 2.00
CA LEU A 1212 -82.55 -7.06 1.83
C LEU A 1212 -82.99 -5.75 2.58
N GLN A 1213 -82.13 -4.71 2.45
CA GLN A 1213 -82.39 -3.24 2.37
C GLN A 1213 -82.67 -2.38 3.63
N ASN A 1214 -81.95 -1.25 3.74
CA ASN A 1214 -82.55 0.11 3.72
C ASN A 1214 -81.53 1.22 3.32
N SER A 1215 -81.96 2.49 3.21
CA SER A 1215 -81.25 3.58 2.51
C SER A 1215 -81.00 4.87 3.34
N ASN A 1216 -80.04 5.72 2.91
CA ASN A 1216 -80.14 7.20 2.88
C ASN A 1216 -78.92 7.87 2.19
N SER A 1217 -79.06 9.17 1.89
CA SER A 1217 -78.16 10.04 1.08
C SER A 1217 -78.29 11.50 1.59
N PRO A 1218 -77.44 12.50 1.26
CA PRO A 1218 -76.29 12.56 0.33
C PRO A 1218 -74.94 12.56 1.09
N THR A 1219 -73.80 13.19 0.76
CA THR A 1219 -73.41 14.39 -0.04
C THR A 1219 -71.88 14.30 -0.31
N VAL A 1220 -71.18 15.01 -1.21
CA VAL A 1220 -71.42 16.29 -1.92
C VAL A 1220 -71.05 16.17 -3.43
N ARG A 1221 -70.23 17.10 -3.96
CA ARG A 1221 -69.61 17.22 -5.31
C ARG A 1221 -68.29 18.04 -5.09
N LYS A 1222 -67.35 18.27 -6.03
CA LYS A 1222 -67.35 18.22 -7.51
C LYS A 1222 -65.90 18.27 -8.08
N LEU A 1223 -65.71 17.81 -9.33
CA LEU A 1223 -64.58 18.09 -10.28
C LEU A 1223 -63.22 17.39 -9.98
N GLN A 1224 -62.43 16.90 -10.96
CA GLN A 1224 -62.70 16.71 -12.41
C GLN A 1224 -61.92 15.52 -13.04
N SER A 1225 -62.17 15.28 -14.33
CA SER A 1225 -61.61 14.28 -15.28
C SER A 1225 -60.08 14.12 -15.27
N SER A 1226 -59.45 12.95 -15.49
CA SER A 1226 -59.73 11.74 -16.32
C SER A 1226 -59.22 11.79 -17.77
N ASP A 1227 -59.17 10.59 -18.39
CA ASP A 1227 -58.81 10.24 -19.79
C ASP A 1227 -57.31 9.92 -19.99
N PHE A 1228 -56.85 8.93 -20.77
CA PHE A 1228 -57.41 7.69 -21.37
C PHE A 1228 -56.20 6.75 -21.76
N PHE A 1229 -56.28 5.53 -22.34
CA PHE A 1229 -57.41 4.78 -22.95
C PHE A 1229 -57.47 3.28 -22.52
N ALA A 1230 -57.23 2.28 -23.40
CA ALA A 1230 -57.70 0.90 -23.18
C ALA A 1230 -57.06 -0.21 -24.07
N GLY A 1231 -57.29 -1.48 -23.67
CA GLY A 1231 -57.28 -2.68 -24.55
C GLY A 1231 -56.03 -3.60 -24.44
N GLY A 1232 -56.14 -4.94 -24.42
CA GLY A 1232 -57.29 -5.82 -24.17
C GLY A 1232 -57.34 -7.10 -25.02
N ASN A 1233 -57.78 -8.22 -24.41
CA ASN A 1233 -58.05 -9.54 -25.04
C ASN A 1233 -56.80 -10.29 -25.59
N ARG A 1234 -56.75 -11.64 -25.73
CA ARG A 1234 -57.56 -12.77 -25.22
C ARG A 1234 -56.85 -14.11 -25.55
N ARG A 1235 -57.13 -15.15 -24.75
CA ARG A 1235 -57.33 -16.57 -25.16
C ARG A 1235 -56.15 -17.38 -25.75
N THR A 1236 -56.07 -18.70 -25.58
CA THR A 1236 -56.57 -19.61 -24.51
C THR A 1236 -55.94 -21.01 -24.67
N GLN A 1237 -56.12 -21.84 -23.63
CA GLN A 1237 -56.48 -23.26 -23.70
C GLN A 1237 -55.39 -24.34 -23.88
N ASN A 1238 -55.42 -25.24 -22.88
CA ASN A 1238 -55.53 -26.70 -22.98
C ASN A 1238 -54.28 -27.58 -22.85
N ILE A 1239 -54.40 -28.82 -22.33
CA ILE A 1239 -55.23 -29.35 -21.21
C ILE A 1239 -54.75 -30.79 -20.86
N LYS A 1240 -54.93 -31.23 -19.60
CA LYS A 1240 -54.86 -32.65 -19.14
C LYS A 1240 -53.48 -33.35 -19.21
N SER A 1241 -53.18 -34.39 -18.42
CA SER A 1241 -53.79 -34.92 -17.19
C SER A 1241 -52.99 -36.09 -16.60
N LEU A 1242 -53.09 -36.29 -15.27
CA LEU A 1242 -53.15 -37.60 -14.53
C LEU A 1242 -52.02 -38.63 -14.76
N ASP A 1243 -51.61 -39.47 -13.81
CA ASP A 1243 -52.03 -39.82 -12.43
C ASP A 1243 -50.72 -40.16 -11.64
N GLY A 1244 -50.73 -40.66 -10.39
CA GLY A 1244 -49.50 -41.38 -9.97
C GLY A 1244 -49.18 -41.78 -8.53
N ARG A 1245 -49.84 -41.24 -7.49
CA ARG A 1245 -49.82 -41.75 -6.08
C ARG A 1245 -48.53 -41.62 -5.22
N PHE A 1246 -48.82 -41.48 -3.92
CA PHE A 1246 -48.14 -42.06 -2.74
C PHE A 1246 -46.84 -41.46 -2.13
N LYS A 1247 -47.10 -40.57 -1.14
CA LYS A 1247 -46.96 -40.82 0.33
C LYS A 1247 -45.73 -40.25 1.08
N ASN A 1248 -46.04 -39.90 2.33
CA ASN A 1248 -45.19 -39.67 3.51
C ASN A 1248 -44.42 -38.34 3.65
N SER A 1249 -44.55 -37.81 4.87
CA SER A 1249 -43.70 -36.90 5.65
C SER A 1249 -42.27 -36.61 5.14
N TYR A 1250 -41.73 -35.40 5.35
CA TYR A 1250 -42.06 -34.43 6.43
C TYR A 1250 -42.55 -33.06 5.93
#